data_AF-A0AAU6Q6E0-F1
#
_entry.id   AF-A0AAU6Q6E0-F1
#
_cell.length_a   1.000
_cell.length_b   1.000
_cell.length_c   1.000
_cell.angle_alpha   90.00
_cell.angle_beta   90.00
_cell.angle_gamma   90.00
#
_symmetry.space_group_name_H-M   'P 1'
#
loop_
_entity.id
_entity.type
_entity.pdbx_description
1 polymer ?
#
loop_
_entity_poly.entity_id
_entity_poly.type
_entity_poly.pdbx_seq_one_letter_code
_entity_poly.pdbx_strand_id
1 'polypeptide(L)'
;MTAPTPRKPSSRQRVTRADGRTINVVRKRGHLTYCFHGCCCGRTDKGYPAAPADAYKQEWLRRKMRNHVHLTKGGCLGPCALNNVAHLVFDGYDVWFHSVNDAWLVTAIFDYVDAMLAADGYLPVPPELIEYTFNYYTWDAAAGSVAGEDVLATLETPDELGGFALLSHADTDLLNLRAARETLPGDFGPVTGAALGSIRSEGQMATLLSGPVGRAEVIVLRIHGQAKAVTGLELLLSHAQKAGQTVLLLSGTNEPDPELARLSLAPAHTLDTALKYLAASGWQNMRELLLSLSDTLRMTGYGAQPPLALPEHGIYHPQLPENATLEDWERWRDPQRPAVGVLFYRAHALSGNTAFIDTLVEALDEAGADALPVFTTSLKDTDRAGRPKAFGFFEAIGHELWAGGKDPQGPRPIAHNPRVSAVISTLSFALGEINAGGITEAGAGVSALGGLGVPVVQGLTLGGAKGPWETSARGLNPLDTAMNVALPEFDGRIISVPFAFKEQDGEARRLTADPERTARLAGMALRLARLRHKPNAEKRLAFVFTNSTSKASQVGNAVGLDSAASLLRILRALEADGYDVGELPDSSDALMHELIERSNYDQTVMTPAGLARSAVRIPTERYAEWFAELPPSQQRRMTEQWGKPPGTAYVHDGQLCLAGMTFGKCFVALQPPRGYGMDADAIYHTPDLPPTHHYHALYRWLREPTALGGFGADAMIHVGKHGTLEWLPGKGVGLSRECFPDSFLGDLPLFYPFVINDPGEGTQAKRRAHATILDHLPPPLTRADTYGPLAELAALVDEYYQLELLDPSKLPLLQGQIWELVQKTNLGEDLSTMLTRNHGDHVHEWDDTETEDGVPLTIAEMSGSDVAHLLEDIDGYLCELGAAQIRDGLHTLGLPPQGEQLPEMLRALTRLGNAGERDSVPGLHAGLAEVLGLTLEKLLDKPGERLQESAR
;
A
#
# COMPACT_ATOMS: atom_id res chain seq x y z
N MET A 1 48.04 -20.71 -39.05
CA MET A 1 48.06 -19.46 -39.84
C MET A 1 46.63 -19.18 -40.28
N THR A 2 45.96 -18.26 -39.60
CA THR A 2 44.57 -17.86 -39.88
C THR A 2 44.53 -16.33 -39.93
N ALA A 3 43.87 -15.82 -40.95
CA ALA A 3 43.98 -14.46 -41.47
C ALA A 3 43.46 -13.37 -40.51
N PRO A 4 43.98 -12.13 -40.60
CA PRO A 4 43.55 -11.02 -39.77
C PRO A 4 42.21 -10.45 -40.25
N THR A 5 41.26 -10.33 -39.32
CA THR A 5 39.99 -9.61 -39.49
C THR A 5 40.24 -8.11 -39.69
N PRO A 6 39.55 -7.43 -40.64
CA PRO A 6 39.82 -6.04 -40.94
C PRO A 6 39.28 -5.10 -39.84
N ARG A 7 40.15 -4.26 -39.28
CA ARG A 7 39.74 -3.13 -38.44
C ARG A 7 38.96 -2.12 -39.30
N LYS A 8 37.68 -1.90 -38.99
CA LYS A 8 36.90 -0.77 -39.54
C LYS A 8 37.58 0.57 -39.16
N PRO A 9 37.65 1.54 -40.07
CA PRO A 9 38.31 2.82 -39.80
C PRO A 9 37.42 3.69 -38.90
N SER A 10 37.97 4.23 -37.81
CA SER A 10 37.37 5.37 -37.10
C SER A 10 37.13 6.50 -38.12
N SER A 11 35.92 7.04 -38.23
CA SER A 11 35.63 8.16 -39.13
C SER A 11 36.43 9.40 -38.68
N ARG A 12 37.63 9.59 -39.24
CA ARG A 12 38.48 10.76 -38.99
C ARG A 12 38.01 11.87 -39.91
N GLN A 13 37.47 12.94 -39.34
CA GLN A 13 37.12 14.13 -40.11
C GLN A 13 38.38 14.99 -40.25
N ARG A 14 38.78 15.27 -41.49
CA ARG A 14 39.90 16.15 -41.78
C ARG A 14 39.39 17.58 -41.73
N VAL A 15 39.86 18.36 -40.75
CA VAL A 15 39.53 19.78 -40.61
C VAL A 15 40.79 20.58 -40.93
N THR A 16 40.68 21.50 -41.88
CA THR A 16 41.77 22.42 -42.23
C THR A 16 41.65 23.64 -41.34
N ARG A 17 42.70 23.90 -40.54
CA ARG A 17 42.79 25.09 -39.69
C ARG A 17 42.92 26.35 -40.55
N ALA A 18 42.65 27.50 -39.96
CA ALA A 18 42.81 28.80 -40.62
C ALA A 18 44.25 29.08 -41.13
N ASP A 19 45.26 28.34 -40.67
CA ASP A 19 46.66 28.40 -41.13
C ASP A 19 46.96 27.45 -42.31
N GLY A 20 45.95 26.81 -42.89
CA GLY A 20 46.06 25.90 -44.04
C GLY A 20 46.54 24.48 -43.70
N ARG A 21 46.84 24.16 -42.42
CA ARG A 21 47.25 22.80 -42.03
C ARG A 21 46.03 21.92 -41.76
N THR A 22 45.98 20.76 -42.41
CA THR A 22 44.96 19.74 -42.17
C THR A 22 45.28 18.92 -40.92
N ILE A 23 44.39 18.93 -39.94
CA ILE A 23 44.47 18.05 -38.77
C ILE A 23 43.39 16.98 -38.83
N ASN A 24 43.71 15.78 -38.33
CA ASN A 24 42.72 14.73 -38.14
C ASN A 24 42.00 14.97 -36.82
N VAL A 25 40.72 15.33 -36.86
CA VAL A 25 39.88 15.42 -35.67
C VAL A 25 39.22 14.06 -35.46
N VAL A 26 39.53 13.42 -34.32
CA VAL A 26 38.88 12.19 -33.89
C VAL A 26 37.50 12.59 -33.35
N ARG A 27 36.42 12.13 -33.99
CA ARG A 27 35.07 12.27 -33.45
C ARG A 27 34.96 11.40 -32.20
N LYS A 28 34.91 12.03 -31.03
CA LYS A 28 34.63 11.32 -29.78
C LYS A 28 33.15 10.94 -29.77
N ARG A 29 32.84 9.74 -29.28
CA ARG A 29 31.47 9.24 -29.17
C ARG A 29 30.76 9.72 -27.91
N GLY A 30 31.53 10.03 -26.87
CA GLY A 30 30.95 10.58 -25.65
C GLY A 30 31.80 11.61 -24.94
N HIS A 31 31.19 12.21 -23.93
CA HIS A 31 31.76 13.19 -23.01
C HIS A 31 31.23 12.91 -21.61
N LEU A 32 32.12 12.46 -20.72
CA LEU A 32 31.85 12.29 -19.30
C LEU A 32 32.40 13.50 -18.54
N THR A 33 31.54 14.24 -17.85
CA THR A 33 31.89 15.37 -16.99
C THR A 33 31.55 15.03 -15.55
N TYR A 34 32.42 15.33 -14.59
CA TYR A 34 32.12 15.13 -13.17
C TYR A 34 32.42 16.38 -12.36
N CYS A 35 31.58 16.63 -11.35
CA CYS A 35 31.72 17.75 -10.44
C CYS A 35 32.81 17.45 -9.40
N PHE A 36 33.78 18.36 -9.25
CA PHE A 36 34.87 18.20 -8.28
C PHE A 36 35.02 19.36 -7.30
N HIS A 37 34.73 20.58 -7.75
CA HIS A 37 34.83 21.80 -6.95
C HIS A 37 33.55 22.62 -7.07
N GLY A 38 32.42 22.00 -6.75
CA GLY A 38 31.11 22.65 -6.71
C GLY A 38 30.79 23.28 -5.35
N CYS A 39 29.56 23.76 -5.22
CA CYS A 39 28.94 24.20 -3.96
C CYS A 39 29.00 23.10 -2.86
N CYS A 40 28.77 21.84 -3.25
CA CYS A 40 28.66 20.66 -2.39
C CYS A 40 29.67 19.55 -2.71
N CYS A 41 29.93 19.25 -3.98
CA CYS A 41 30.75 18.10 -4.38
C CYS A 41 32.22 18.28 -3.98
N GLY A 42 32.76 17.30 -3.25
CA GLY A 42 34.14 17.31 -2.75
C GLY A 42 34.42 18.29 -1.59
N ARG A 43 33.38 18.92 -1.01
CA ARG A 43 33.49 19.85 0.13
C ARG A 43 33.36 19.13 1.47
N THR A 44 34.33 18.29 1.79
CA THR A 44 34.38 17.58 3.09
C THR A 44 34.46 18.53 4.28
N ASP A 45 35.01 19.73 4.08
CA ASP A 45 35.02 20.85 5.03
C ASP A 45 33.63 21.33 5.44
N LYS A 46 32.60 21.04 4.63
CA LYS A 46 31.20 21.41 4.88
C LYS A 46 30.29 20.21 5.15
N GLY A 47 30.85 19.05 5.48
CA GLY A 47 30.09 17.83 5.79
C GLY A 47 29.61 17.02 4.59
N TYR A 48 30.06 17.34 3.37
CA TYR A 48 29.71 16.59 2.16
C TYR A 48 30.72 15.45 1.86
N PRO A 49 30.31 14.36 1.19
CA PRO A 49 31.21 13.26 0.82
C PRO A 49 32.34 13.69 -0.14
N ALA A 50 33.52 13.10 0.02
CA ALA A 50 34.65 13.32 -0.89
C ALA A 50 34.33 12.85 -2.31
N ALA A 51 34.72 13.62 -3.32
CA ALA A 51 34.56 13.22 -4.72
C ALA A 51 35.68 12.23 -5.12
N PRO A 52 35.37 11.05 -5.70
CA PRO A 52 36.35 10.02 -6.08
C PRO A 52 37.11 10.38 -7.37
N ALA A 53 37.73 11.56 -7.43
CA ALA A 53 38.35 12.11 -8.63
C ALA A 53 39.53 11.31 -9.16
N ASP A 54 40.28 10.66 -8.28
CA ASP A 54 41.39 9.79 -8.68
C ASP A 54 40.88 8.54 -9.40
N ALA A 55 39.74 7.98 -8.99
CA ALA A 55 39.11 6.86 -9.67
C ALA A 55 38.73 7.21 -11.12
N TYR A 56 38.16 8.40 -11.37
CA TYR A 56 37.80 8.84 -12.73
C TYR A 56 39.01 8.91 -13.65
N LYS A 57 40.11 9.49 -13.15
CA LYS A 57 41.36 9.62 -13.91
C LYS A 57 42.01 8.26 -14.14
N GLN A 58 42.05 7.40 -13.13
CA GLN A 58 42.63 6.06 -13.22
C GLN A 58 41.88 5.19 -14.22
N GLU A 59 40.55 5.11 -14.14
CA GLU A 59 39.73 4.31 -15.05
C GLU A 59 39.83 4.80 -16.50
N TRP A 60 39.78 6.12 -16.72
CA TRP A 60 39.92 6.70 -18.06
C TRP A 60 41.28 6.40 -18.71
N LEU A 61 42.37 6.43 -17.93
CA LEU A 61 43.71 6.08 -18.40
C LEU A 61 43.86 4.56 -18.61
N ARG A 62 43.43 3.76 -17.63
CA ARG A 62 43.50 2.29 -17.63
C ARG A 62 42.81 1.71 -18.86
N ARG A 63 41.62 2.21 -19.19
CA ARG A 63 40.79 1.76 -20.32
C ARG A 63 41.15 2.42 -21.67
N LYS A 64 42.14 3.31 -21.71
CA LYS A 64 42.59 4.02 -22.93
C LYS A 64 41.46 4.80 -23.63
N MET A 65 40.56 5.39 -22.85
CA MET A 65 39.33 6.04 -23.33
C MET A 65 39.53 7.36 -24.07
N ARG A 66 40.77 7.87 -24.13
CA ARG A 66 41.11 9.21 -24.68
C ARG A 66 40.57 9.49 -26.08
N ASN A 67 40.47 8.47 -26.92
CA ASN A 67 40.00 8.60 -28.31
C ASN A 67 38.50 8.28 -28.49
N HIS A 68 37.81 7.83 -27.43
CA HIS A 68 36.42 7.37 -27.47
C HIS A 68 35.50 8.29 -26.67
N VAL A 69 35.85 8.57 -25.42
CA VAL A 69 35.08 9.42 -24.51
C VAL A 69 35.97 10.50 -23.90
N HIS A 70 35.55 11.76 -24.00
CA HIS A 70 36.24 12.85 -23.32
C HIS A 70 35.92 12.82 -21.82
N LEU A 71 36.94 12.89 -20.96
CA LEU A 71 36.73 13.13 -19.53
C LEU A 71 36.99 14.60 -19.22
N THR A 72 36.02 15.26 -18.61
CA THR A 72 36.15 16.63 -18.10
C THR A 72 35.96 16.65 -16.59
N LYS A 73 36.93 17.23 -15.90
CA LYS A 73 36.84 17.60 -14.50
C LYS A 73 36.22 18.99 -14.43
N GLY A 74 34.93 19.06 -14.07
CA GLY A 74 34.11 20.27 -14.15
C GLY A 74 33.94 21.00 -12.81
N GLY A 75 33.35 22.21 -12.90
CA GLY A 75 32.82 22.96 -11.75
C GLY A 75 31.48 22.39 -11.28
N CYS A 76 30.64 23.21 -10.65
CA CYS A 76 29.30 22.78 -10.21
C CYS A 76 28.45 22.31 -11.39
N LEU A 77 28.03 21.04 -11.36
CA LEU A 77 27.08 20.50 -12.34
C LEU A 77 25.63 20.64 -11.90
N GLY A 78 25.39 20.93 -10.62
CA GLY A 78 24.07 20.93 -10.02
C GLY A 78 23.37 19.56 -10.08
N PRO A 79 22.25 19.41 -9.39
CA PRO A 79 21.74 20.37 -8.43
C PRO A 79 22.34 20.12 -7.03
N CYS A 80 22.53 21.16 -6.22
CA CYS A 80 23.45 21.10 -5.07
C CYS A 80 23.00 20.19 -3.91
N ALA A 81 21.75 19.71 -3.85
CA ALA A 81 21.34 18.72 -2.83
C ALA A 81 21.81 17.29 -3.17
N LEU A 82 22.21 17.07 -4.43
CA LEU A 82 22.78 15.82 -4.90
C LEU A 82 24.31 15.97 -4.94
N ASN A 83 25.01 15.12 -4.18
CA ASN A 83 26.46 15.21 -4.04
C ASN A 83 27.18 14.50 -5.20
N ASN A 84 28.39 14.94 -5.51
CA ASN A 84 29.30 14.32 -6.48
C ASN A 84 28.63 13.93 -7.81
N VAL A 85 27.91 14.88 -8.42
CA VAL A 85 27.20 14.67 -9.68
C VAL A 85 28.17 14.43 -10.85
N ALA A 86 27.79 13.51 -11.74
CA ALA A 86 28.45 13.30 -13.03
C ALA A 86 27.43 13.29 -14.18
N HIS A 87 27.86 13.70 -15.35
CA HIS A 87 27.04 13.79 -16.56
C HIS A 87 27.76 13.10 -17.72
N LEU A 88 27.12 12.11 -18.32
CA LEU A 88 27.60 11.38 -19.48
C LEU A 88 26.74 11.74 -20.69
N VAL A 89 27.35 12.33 -21.69
CA VAL A 89 26.79 12.44 -23.04
C VAL A 89 27.39 11.33 -23.88
N PHE A 90 26.60 10.46 -24.49
CA PHE A 90 27.09 9.40 -25.38
C PHE A 90 26.18 9.29 -26.61
N ASP A 91 26.74 9.53 -27.81
CA ASP A 91 26.02 9.59 -29.09
C ASP A 91 24.76 10.46 -29.09
N GLY A 92 24.76 11.54 -28.32
CA GLY A 92 23.63 12.47 -28.20
C GLY A 92 22.60 12.12 -27.12
N TYR A 93 22.83 11.05 -26.33
CA TYR A 93 22.04 10.73 -25.15
C TYR A 93 22.72 11.25 -23.88
N ASP A 94 21.95 11.92 -23.04
CA ASP A 94 22.39 12.46 -21.75
C ASP A 94 21.99 11.53 -20.60
N VAL A 95 22.94 11.18 -19.75
CA VAL A 95 22.72 10.41 -18.52
C VAL A 95 23.36 11.14 -17.35
N TRP A 96 22.56 11.51 -16.36
CA TRP A 96 23.03 12.19 -15.16
C TRP A 96 23.10 11.20 -14.00
N PHE A 97 24.22 11.23 -13.29
CA PHE A 97 24.49 10.43 -12.11
C PHE A 97 24.64 11.33 -10.89
N HIS A 98 24.15 10.89 -9.74
CA HIS A 98 24.30 11.56 -8.46
C HIS A 98 24.93 10.62 -7.42
N SER A 99 25.32 11.19 -6.28
CA SER A 99 25.87 10.47 -5.14
C SER A 99 27.03 9.55 -5.51
N VAL A 100 27.84 9.93 -6.51
CA VAL A 100 29.02 9.16 -6.92
C VAL A 100 30.15 9.39 -5.91
N ASN A 101 29.96 8.85 -4.71
CA ASN A 101 30.84 9.06 -3.56
C ASN A 101 31.97 8.02 -3.50
N ASP A 102 31.74 6.85 -4.07
CA ASP A 102 32.66 5.71 -4.02
C ASP A 102 33.30 5.40 -5.38
N ALA A 103 34.51 4.85 -5.34
CA ALA A 103 35.27 4.49 -6.53
C ALA A 103 34.61 3.38 -7.38
N TRP A 104 33.78 2.53 -6.76
CA TRP A 104 33.09 1.46 -7.47
C TRP A 104 32.04 2.02 -8.45
N LEU A 105 31.34 3.11 -8.09
CA LEU A 105 30.36 3.77 -8.97
C LEU A 105 31.04 4.35 -10.20
N VAL A 106 32.23 4.93 -10.02
CA VAL A 106 33.05 5.40 -11.14
C VAL A 106 33.39 4.24 -12.07
N THR A 107 33.78 3.10 -11.50
CA THR A 107 34.10 1.88 -12.27
C THR A 107 32.88 1.40 -13.06
N ALA A 108 31.71 1.33 -12.42
CA ALA A 108 30.45 0.93 -13.07
C ALA A 108 30.05 1.88 -14.21
N ILE A 109 30.20 3.20 -14.04
CA ILE A 109 29.96 4.18 -15.12
C ILE A 109 30.89 3.90 -16.32
N PHE A 110 32.15 3.55 -16.09
CA PHE A 110 33.06 3.19 -17.17
C PHE A 110 32.76 1.82 -17.78
N ASP A 111 32.27 0.84 -17.01
CA ASP A 111 31.80 -0.45 -17.53
C ASP A 111 30.59 -0.26 -18.46
N TYR A 112 29.67 0.62 -18.09
CA TYR A 112 28.54 1.02 -18.93
C TYR A 112 29.00 1.67 -20.25
N VAL A 113 29.99 2.57 -20.18
CA VAL A 113 30.61 3.18 -21.38
C VAL A 113 31.25 2.12 -22.28
N ASP A 114 31.97 1.15 -21.70
CA ASP A 114 32.57 0.05 -22.46
C ASP A 114 31.50 -0.83 -23.12
N ALA A 115 30.39 -1.12 -22.43
CA ALA A 115 29.27 -1.86 -22.99
C ALA A 115 28.65 -1.12 -24.20
N MET A 116 28.46 0.20 -24.10
CA MET A 116 27.95 1.01 -25.22
C MET A 116 28.95 1.08 -26.40
N LEU A 117 30.25 1.19 -26.11
CA LEU A 117 31.28 1.13 -27.15
C LEU A 117 31.33 -0.25 -27.84
N ALA A 118 31.15 -1.33 -27.08
CA ALA A 118 31.10 -2.70 -27.60
C ALA A 118 29.84 -2.97 -28.44
N ALA A 119 28.69 -2.40 -28.05
CA ALA A 119 27.43 -2.51 -28.76
C ALA A 119 27.29 -1.58 -29.97
N ASP A 120 28.26 -0.68 -30.19
CA ASP A 120 28.26 0.34 -31.25
C ASP A 120 27.05 1.30 -31.19
N GLY A 121 26.46 1.49 -30.01
CA GLY A 121 25.28 2.34 -29.82
C GLY A 121 24.93 2.56 -28.35
N TYR A 122 23.96 3.45 -28.10
CA TYR A 122 23.43 3.69 -26.76
C TYR A 122 22.72 2.45 -26.22
N LEU A 123 22.97 2.12 -24.96
CA LEU A 123 22.30 1.06 -24.22
C LEU A 123 21.54 1.67 -23.04
N PRO A 124 20.46 1.04 -22.55
CA PRO A 124 19.83 1.45 -21.31
C PRO A 124 20.82 1.41 -20.14
N VAL A 125 20.60 2.24 -19.12
CA VAL A 125 21.44 2.28 -17.92
C VAL A 125 21.40 0.92 -17.20
N PRO A 126 22.57 0.33 -16.85
CA PRO A 126 22.63 -0.93 -16.12
C PRO A 126 21.97 -0.87 -14.75
N PRO A 127 21.34 -1.96 -14.26
CA PRO A 127 20.62 -1.99 -12.98
C PRO A 127 21.36 -1.39 -11.79
N GLU A 128 22.67 -1.64 -11.70
CA GLU A 128 23.58 -1.15 -10.65
C GLU A 128 23.80 0.37 -10.65
N LEU A 129 23.48 1.06 -11.75
CA LEU A 129 23.62 2.51 -11.88
C LEU A 129 22.27 3.25 -11.82
N ILE A 130 21.14 2.56 -11.97
CA ILE A 130 19.82 3.19 -12.09
C ILE A 130 19.47 4.02 -10.85
N GLU A 131 19.75 3.53 -9.63
CA GLU A 131 19.46 4.27 -8.38
C GLU A 131 20.30 5.54 -8.22
N TYR A 132 21.38 5.65 -8.98
CA TYR A 132 22.25 6.82 -9.01
C TYR A 132 21.92 7.72 -10.19
N THR A 133 20.95 7.36 -11.05
CA THR A 133 20.56 8.22 -12.16
C THR A 133 19.42 9.16 -11.81
N PHE A 134 19.49 10.37 -12.34
CA PHE A 134 18.40 11.34 -12.25
C PHE A 134 18.23 12.06 -13.58
N ASN A 135 17.13 12.82 -13.70
CA ASN A 135 16.94 13.71 -14.84
C ASN A 135 17.10 15.15 -14.36
N TYR A 136 18.17 15.80 -14.83
CA TYR A 136 18.55 17.16 -14.43
C TYR A 136 17.47 18.20 -14.77
N TYR A 137 16.70 17.99 -15.84
CA TYR A 137 15.73 18.95 -16.35
C TYR A 137 14.33 18.81 -15.74
N THR A 138 14.07 17.80 -14.92
CA THR A 138 12.73 17.51 -14.36
C THR A 138 12.64 17.67 -12.85
N TRP A 139 13.64 18.27 -12.19
CA TRP A 139 13.66 18.37 -10.73
C TRP A 139 12.75 19.48 -10.17
N ASP A 140 12.20 20.37 -11.01
CA ASP A 140 11.35 21.49 -10.52
C ASP A 140 10.18 21.87 -11.45
N ALA A 141 9.64 20.93 -12.25
CA ALA A 141 8.39 21.17 -12.96
C ALA A 141 7.71 19.88 -13.44
N ALA A 142 6.41 19.81 -13.19
CA ALA A 142 5.48 19.01 -13.96
C ALA A 142 5.57 19.37 -15.46
N ALA A 143 5.45 18.35 -16.33
CA ALA A 143 5.31 18.43 -17.79
C ALA A 143 6.44 19.10 -18.57
N GLY A 144 7.13 18.33 -19.43
CA GLY A 144 8.02 18.89 -20.45
C GLY A 144 8.99 17.88 -21.03
N SER A 145 8.57 17.14 -22.06
CA SER A 145 9.51 16.48 -22.96
C SER A 145 10.23 17.54 -23.80
N VAL A 146 11.56 17.43 -23.91
CA VAL A 146 12.40 18.24 -24.79
C VAL A 146 11.81 18.22 -26.21
N ALA A 147 11.37 19.39 -26.67
CA ALA A 147 10.99 19.62 -28.05
C ALA A 147 12.25 19.57 -28.92
N GLY A 148 12.42 18.49 -29.68
CA GLY A 148 13.24 18.53 -30.88
C GLY A 148 12.44 19.24 -31.97
N GLU A 149 12.71 20.52 -32.19
CA GLU A 149 12.11 21.33 -33.27
C GLU A 149 12.46 20.80 -34.68
N ASP A 150 13.37 19.84 -34.83
CA ASP A 150 13.86 19.36 -36.14
C ASP A 150 13.03 18.22 -36.79
N VAL A 151 12.03 17.62 -36.12
CA VAL A 151 11.24 16.49 -36.70
C VAL A 151 9.96 16.95 -37.41
N LEU A 152 9.53 18.20 -37.22
CA LEU A 152 8.35 18.76 -37.89
C LEU A 152 8.59 19.12 -39.38
N ALA A 153 9.78 18.83 -39.91
CA ALA A 153 10.11 18.96 -41.32
C ALA A 153 9.30 17.95 -42.18
N THR A 154 8.16 18.43 -42.69
CA THR A 154 7.33 17.84 -43.77
C THR A 154 7.12 16.33 -43.69
N LEU A 155 6.06 15.92 -43.00
CA LEU A 155 5.43 14.61 -43.23
C LEU A 155 5.01 14.52 -44.70
N GLU A 156 5.74 13.74 -45.49
CA GLU A 156 5.41 13.48 -46.89
C GLU A 156 4.11 12.67 -46.96
N THR A 157 3.23 13.02 -47.91
CA THR A 157 2.05 12.22 -48.23
C THR A 157 2.50 10.94 -48.94
N PRO A 158 2.07 9.75 -48.50
CA PRO A 158 2.45 8.50 -49.16
C PRO A 158 1.98 8.45 -50.62
N ASP A 159 2.80 7.87 -51.50
CA ASP A 159 2.43 7.67 -52.92
C ASP A 159 1.32 6.62 -53.10
N GLU A 160 1.23 5.64 -52.21
CA GLU A 160 0.20 4.61 -52.18
C GLU A 160 -0.33 4.38 -50.76
N LEU A 161 -1.65 4.36 -50.62
CA LEU A 161 -2.35 3.98 -49.39
C LEU A 161 -2.84 2.53 -49.48
N GLY A 162 -2.82 1.82 -48.36
CA GLY A 162 -3.39 0.47 -48.32
C GLY A 162 -3.59 -0.05 -46.91
N GLY A 163 -4.68 -0.80 -46.74
CA GLY A 163 -4.94 -1.53 -45.50
C GLY A 163 -5.45 -0.66 -44.36
N PHE A 164 -5.23 -1.10 -43.11
CA PHE A 164 -5.85 -0.53 -41.91
C PHE A 164 -4.83 -0.20 -40.82
N ALA A 165 -5.09 0.85 -40.05
CA ALA A 165 -4.41 1.15 -38.79
C ALA A 165 -5.43 1.26 -37.65
N LEU A 166 -5.17 0.59 -36.53
CA LEU A 166 -5.95 0.73 -35.29
C LEU A 166 -5.09 1.38 -34.22
N LEU A 167 -5.53 2.53 -33.71
CA LEU A 167 -4.91 3.20 -32.57
C LEU A 167 -5.87 3.17 -31.39
N SER A 168 -5.47 2.60 -30.25
CA SER A 168 -6.36 2.49 -29.09
C SER A 168 -5.69 2.88 -27.77
N HIS A 169 -6.47 3.47 -26.86
CA HIS A 169 -6.10 3.60 -25.44
C HIS A 169 -6.24 2.26 -24.68
N ALA A 170 -6.98 1.30 -25.22
CA ALA A 170 -7.17 -0.03 -24.65
C ALA A 170 -6.25 -1.05 -25.34
N ASP A 171 -5.26 -1.57 -24.60
CA ASP A 171 -4.35 -2.61 -25.12
C ASP A 171 -5.11 -3.88 -25.56
N THR A 172 -6.27 -4.16 -24.97
CA THR A 172 -7.13 -5.29 -25.35
C THR A 172 -7.58 -5.23 -26.80
N ASP A 173 -7.74 -4.04 -27.38
CA ASP A 173 -8.10 -3.91 -28.79
C ASP A 173 -6.93 -4.29 -29.70
N LEU A 174 -5.71 -3.94 -29.31
CA LEU A 174 -4.50 -4.26 -30.05
C LEU A 174 -4.16 -5.76 -29.97
N LEU A 175 -4.46 -6.38 -28.83
CA LEU A 175 -4.36 -7.84 -28.66
C LEU A 175 -5.42 -8.57 -29.50
N ASN A 176 -6.68 -8.10 -29.49
CA ASN A 176 -7.72 -8.61 -30.38
C ASN A 176 -7.35 -8.43 -31.86
N LEU A 177 -6.75 -7.30 -32.23
CA LEU A 177 -6.28 -7.03 -33.59
C LEU A 177 -5.20 -8.03 -34.01
N ARG A 178 -4.24 -8.32 -33.12
CA ARG A 178 -3.18 -9.30 -33.40
C ARG A 178 -3.77 -10.68 -33.70
N ALA A 179 -4.68 -11.17 -32.86
CA ALA A 179 -5.35 -12.45 -33.09
C ALA A 179 -6.23 -12.43 -34.35
N ALA A 180 -6.98 -11.35 -34.59
CA ALA A 180 -7.80 -11.19 -35.78
C ALA A 180 -6.95 -11.23 -37.06
N ARG A 181 -5.77 -10.58 -37.06
CA ARG A 181 -4.84 -10.53 -38.20
C ARG A 181 -4.41 -11.91 -38.70
N GLU A 182 -4.28 -12.89 -37.82
CA GLU A 182 -3.90 -14.26 -38.19
C GLU A 182 -5.01 -14.99 -38.98
N THR A 183 -6.24 -14.46 -38.94
CA THR A 183 -7.42 -15.07 -39.54
C THR A 183 -8.01 -14.29 -40.71
N LEU A 184 -7.38 -13.16 -41.10
CA LEU A 184 -7.81 -12.35 -42.23
C LEU A 184 -7.49 -13.05 -43.58
N PRO A 185 -8.26 -12.76 -44.63
CA PRO A 185 -7.96 -13.21 -45.99
C PRO A 185 -6.54 -12.77 -46.43
N GLY A 186 -5.85 -13.63 -47.19
CA GLY A 186 -4.46 -13.36 -47.61
C GLY A 186 -4.28 -12.13 -48.51
N ASP A 187 -5.35 -11.66 -49.14
CA ASP A 187 -5.44 -10.49 -50.00
C ASP A 187 -5.99 -9.24 -49.29
N PHE A 188 -6.24 -9.29 -47.98
CA PHE A 188 -6.83 -8.18 -47.20
C PHE A 188 -5.98 -6.89 -47.19
N GLY A 189 -4.67 -7.04 -47.31
CA GLY A 189 -3.69 -5.96 -47.21
C GLY A 189 -3.15 -5.77 -45.78
N PRO A 190 -2.22 -4.82 -45.58
CA PRO A 190 -1.54 -4.64 -44.31
C PRO A 190 -2.48 -4.12 -43.23
N VAL A 191 -2.33 -4.63 -42.00
CA VAL A 191 -3.08 -4.15 -40.83
C VAL A 191 -2.09 -3.91 -39.70
N THR A 192 -2.07 -2.69 -39.16
CA THR A 192 -1.14 -2.28 -38.10
C THR A 192 -1.88 -1.77 -36.87
N GLY A 193 -1.32 -2.00 -35.69
CA GLY A 193 -1.82 -1.47 -34.42
C GLY A 193 -0.83 -0.49 -33.79
N ALA A 194 -1.32 0.46 -33.00
CA ALA A 194 -0.49 1.29 -32.13
C ALA A 194 -1.21 1.70 -30.85
N ALA A 195 -0.50 1.69 -29.72
CA ALA A 195 -1.03 2.18 -28.45
C ALA A 195 -1.01 3.71 -28.41
N LEU A 196 -2.18 4.33 -28.30
CA LEU A 196 -2.27 5.79 -28.10
C LEU A 196 -1.56 6.23 -26.81
N GLY A 197 -1.61 5.38 -25.79
CA GLY A 197 -0.95 5.63 -24.51
C GLY A 197 0.58 5.61 -24.55
N SER A 198 1.23 5.18 -25.64
CA SER A 198 2.69 5.32 -25.79
C SER A 198 3.11 6.65 -26.43
N ILE A 199 2.16 7.41 -26.96
CA ILE A 199 2.41 8.70 -27.60
C ILE A 199 2.36 9.80 -26.53
N ARG A 200 3.48 10.48 -26.34
CA ARG A 200 3.71 11.51 -25.31
C ARG A 200 4.06 12.87 -25.89
N SER A 201 4.34 12.94 -27.20
CA SER A 201 4.65 14.19 -27.88
C SER A 201 4.19 14.16 -29.34
N GLU A 202 4.06 15.34 -29.94
CA GLU A 202 3.74 15.46 -31.36
C GLU A 202 4.83 14.87 -32.26
N GLY A 203 6.10 14.94 -31.86
CA GLY A 203 7.20 14.31 -32.58
C GLY A 203 7.08 12.77 -32.64
N GLN A 204 6.56 12.14 -31.58
CA GLN A 204 6.25 10.71 -31.59
C GLN A 204 5.07 10.39 -32.50
N MET A 205 4.04 11.25 -32.52
CA MET A 205 2.94 11.12 -33.49
C MET A 205 3.46 11.27 -34.92
N ALA A 206 4.31 12.26 -35.20
CA ALA A 206 4.94 12.43 -36.52
C ALA A 206 5.73 11.19 -36.94
N THR A 207 6.50 10.60 -36.02
CA THR A 207 7.24 9.35 -36.27
C THR A 207 6.31 8.17 -36.53
N LEU A 208 5.16 8.10 -35.85
CA LEU A 208 4.16 7.08 -36.11
C LEU A 208 3.55 7.23 -37.51
N LEU A 209 3.25 8.48 -37.91
CA LEU A 209 2.69 8.82 -39.21
C LEU A 209 3.69 8.66 -40.37
N SER A 210 4.99 8.76 -40.14
CA SER A 210 5.99 8.44 -41.18
C SER A 210 6.13 6.93 -41.44
N GLY A 211 5.58 6.10 -40.55
CA GLY A 211 5.59 4.64 -40.62
C GLY A 211 4.34 4.03 -41.27
N PRO A 212 4.05 2.75 -40.95
CA PRO A 212 2.90 2.02 -41.50
C PRO A 212 1.54 2.66 -41.21
N VAL A 213 1.40 3.37 -40.08
CA VAL A 213 0.13 4.02 -39.71
C VAL A 213 -0.24 5.13 -40.70
N GLY A 214 0.71 5.98 -41.10
CA GLY A 214 0.43 7.03 -42.08
C GLY A 214 0.28 6.51 -43.51
N ARG A 215 0.55 5.23 -43.79
CA ARG A 215 0.29 4.58 -45.09
C ARG A 215 -1.04 3.81 -45.13
N ALA A 216 -1.72 3.68 -43.99
CA ALA A 216 -3.02 3.00 -43.94
C ALA A 216 -4.10 3.77 -44.70
N GLU A 217 -4.97 3.08 -45.42
CA GLU A 217 -6.08 3.73 -46.13
C GLU A 217 -7.20 4.14 -45.16
N VAL A 218 -7.42 3.29 -44.14
CA VAL A 218 -8.40 3.51 -43.08
C VAL A 218 -7.71 3.49 -41.72
N ILE A 219 -7.90 4.55 -40.94
CA ILE A 219 -7.38 4.70 -39.58
C ILE A 219 -8.56 4.70 -38.59
N VAL A 220 -8.57 3.74 -37.67
CA VAL A 220 -9.56 3.64 -36.59
C VAL A 220 -8.89 4.04 -35.29
N LEU A 221 -9.43 5.03 -34.58
CA LEU A 221 -8.97 5.46 -33.28
C LEU A 221 -10.06 5.20 -32.24
N ARG A 222 -9.71 4.52 -31.14
CA ARG A 222 -10.59 4.35 -29.99
C ARG A 222 -10.04 5.06 -28.77
N ILE A 223 -10.76 6.07 -28.29
CA ILE A 223 -10.24 7.07 -27.35
C ILE A 223 -11.00 7.00 -26.03
N HIS A 224 -10.28 6.76 -24.94
CA HIS A 224 -10.78 7.02 -23.59
C HIS A 224 -10.76 8.53 -23.29
N GLY A 225 -11.93 9.13 -23.08
CA GLY A 225 -12.09 10.56 -22.79
C GLY A 225 -12.30 11.42 -24.04
N GLN A 226 -11.98 12.71 -23.94
CA GLN A 226 -12.19 13.70 -25.00
C GLN A 226 -11.09 13.63 -26.08
N ALA A 227 -11.35 14.20 -27.26
CA ALA A 227 -10.39 14.25 -28.38
C ALA A 227 -9.01 14.79 -27.96
N LYS A 228 -8.99 15.82 -27.10
CA LYS A 228 -7.76 16.44 -26.55
C LYS A 228 -6.87 15.50 -25.75
N ALA A 229 -7.38 14.33 -25.33
CA ALA A 229 -6.58 13.32 -24.63
C ALA A 229 -5.55 12.65 -25.55
N VAL A 230 -5.73 12.75 -26.88
CA VAL A 230 -4.79 12.19 -27.86
C VAL A 230 -3.75 13.22 -28.25
N THR A 231 -2.51 13.01 -27.78
CA THR A 231 -1.37 13.86 -28.14
C THR A 231 -1.09 13.79 -29.64
N GLY A 232 -1.04 14.94 -30.32
CA GLY A 232 -0.80 15.03 -31.76
C GLY A 232 -2.01 14.70 -32.65
N LEU A 233 -3.23 14.70 -32.11
CA LEU A 233 -4.43 14.41 -32.91
C LEU A 233 -4.62 15.37 -34.09
N GLU A 234 -4.37 16.67 -33.90
CA GLU A 234 -4.49 17.66 -34.98
C GLU A 234 -3.51 17.38 -36.12
N LEU A 235 -2.29 16.94 -35.79
CA LEU A 235 -1.28 16.52 -36.76
C LEU A 235 -1.75 15.30 -37.56
N LEU A 236 -2.31 14.29 -36.89
CA LEU A 236 -2.87 13.10 -37.53
C LEU A 236 -4.02 13.44 -38.47
N LEU A 237 -4.99 14.26 -38.02
CA LEU A 237 -6.14 14.66 -38.84
C LEU A 237 -5.70 15.48 -40.05
N SER A 238 -4.75 16.40 -39.86
CA SER A 238 -4.19 17.22 -40.96
C SER A 238 -3.44 16.37 -41.99
N HIS A 239 -2.68 15.36 -41.54
CA HIS A 239 -2.01 14.41 -42.43
C HIS A 239 -3.04 13.58 -43.21
N ALA A 240 -4.04 13.02 -42.51
CA ALA A 240 -5.08 12.21 -43.10
C ALA A 240 -5.91 12.95 -44.16
N GLN A 241 -6.27 14.21 -43.91
CA GLN A 241 -6.96 15.04 -44.92
C GLN A 241 -6.10 15.27 -46.17
N LYS A 242 -4.79 15.51 -46.02
CA LYS A 242 -3.87 15.71 -47.16
C LYS A 242 -3.64 14.43 -47.95
N ALA A 243 -3.53 13.29 -47.27
CA ALA A 243 -3.32 11.98 -47.89
C ALA A 243 -4.61 11.37 -48.46
N GLY A 244 -5.79 11.88 -48.09
CA GLY A 244 -7.08 11.31 -48.50
C GLY A 244 -7.47 10.04 -47.72
N GLN A 245 -6.98 9.89 -46.48
CA GLN A 245 -7.28 8.75 -45.62
C GLN A 245 -8.66 8.87 -44.96
N THR A 246 -9.29 7.73 -44.72
CA THR A 246 -10.53 7.67 -43.92
C THR A 246 -10.17 7.53 -42.44
N VAL A 247 -10.72 8.37 -41.57
CA VAL A 247 -10.42 8.36 -40.12
C VAL A 247 -11.70 8.20 -39.31
N LEU A 248 -11.76 7.14 -38.49
CA LEU A 248 -12.86 6.88 -37.56
C LEU A 248 -12.40 7.19 -36.14
N LEU A 249 -12.99 8.20 -35.49
CA LEU A 249 -12.76 8.50 -34.08
C LEU A 249 -13.93 7.95 -33.26
N LEU A 250 -13.65 7.01 -32.37
CA LEU A 250 -14.64 6.26 -31.61
C LEU A 250 -14.41 6.43 -30.11
N SER A 251 -15.50 6.50 -29.35
CA SER A 251 -15.42 6.56 -27.89
C SER A 251 -15.01 5.20 -27.30
N GLY A 252 -14.18 5.25 -26.27
CA GLY A 252 -13.88 4.10 -25.41
C GLY A 252 -15.02 3.66 -24.50
N THR A 253 -16.04 4.51 -24.28
CA THR A 253 -17.20 4.18 -23.44
C THR A 253 -18.23 3.31 -24.15
N ASN A 254 -18.02 2.99 -25.43
CA ASN A 254 -18.98 2.31 -26.31
C ASN A 254 -20.26 3.09 -26.60
N GLU A 255 -20.36 4.33 -26.13
CA GLU A 255 -21.44 5.24 -26.47
C GLU A 255 -21.03 6.16 -27.62
N PRO A 256 -21.96 6.55 -28.52
CA PRO A 256 -21.67 7.54 -29.55
C PRO A 256 -21.24 8.87 -28.92
N ASP A 257 -20.10 9.40 -29.34
CA ASP A 257 -19.61 10.71 -28.91
C ASP A 257 -19.76 11.73 -30.07
N PRO A 258 -20.59 12.79 -29.90
CA PRO A 258 -20.81 13.78 -30.94
C PRO A 258 -19.56 14.58 -31.34
N GLU A 259 -18.63 14.82 -30.41
CA GLU A 259 -17.39 15.53 -30.68
C GLU A 259 -16.47 14.68 -31.56
N LEU A 260 -16.27 13.41 -31.20
CA LEU A 260 -15.47 12.47 -31.99
C LEU A 260 -16.08 12.19 -33.35
N ALA A 261 -17.42 12.05 -33.43
CA ALA A 261 -18.12 11.87 -34.69
C ALA A 261 -17.93 13.07 -35.63
N ARG A 262 -17.95 14.30 -35.11
CA ARG A 262 -17.72 15.52 -35.90
C ARG A 262 -16.30 15.62 -36.45
N LEU A 263 -15.31 15.12 -35.72
CA LEU A 263 -13.91 15.14 -36.11
C LEU A 263 -13.52 13.98 -37.05
N SER A 264 -14.37 12.95 -37.15
CA SER A 264 -14.12 11.78 -38.00
C SER A 264 -14.20 12.14 -39.49
N LEU A 265 -13.30 11.56 -40.28
CA LEU A 265 -13.26 11.68 -41.75
C LEU A 265 -13.90 10.44 -42.40
N ALA A 266 -15.08 10.03 -41.90
CA ALA A 266 -15.77 8.82 -42.33
C ALA A 266 -17.30 8.99 -42.27
N PRO A 267 -18.09 8.23 -43.05
CA PRO A 267 -19.55 8.27 -42.97
C PRO A 267 -20.08 7.82 -41.61
N ALA A 268 -21.10 8.49 -41.08
CA ALA A 268 -21.62 8.24 -39.72
C ALA A 268 -22.04 6.77 -39.45
N HIS A 269 -22.58 6.06 -40.45
CA HIS A 269 -22.97 4.66 -40.30
C HIS A 269 -21.79 3.71 -40.06
N THR A 270 -20.58 4.07 -40.53
CA THR A 270 -19.36 3.29 -40.28
C THR A 270 -18.88 3.44 -38.84
N LEU A 271 -19.10 4.61 -38.22
CA LEU A 271 -18.81 4.83 -36.80
C LEU A 271 -19.73 3.98 -35.90
N ASP A 272 -21.04 3.97 -36.18
CA ASP A 272 -22.01 3.14 -35.46
C ASP A 272 -21.70 1.64 -35.60
N THR A 273 -21.38 1.20 -36.82
CA THR A 273 -20.98 -0.19 -37.08
C THR A 273 -19.72 -0.55 -36.30
N ALA A 274 -18.71 0.32 -36.33
CA ALA A 274 -17.46 0.10 -35.62
C ALA A 274 -17.64 0.05 -34.10
N LEU A 275 -18.46 0.94 -33.53
CA LEU A 275 -18.80 0.93 -32.11
C LEU A 275 -19.47 -0.39 -31.71
N LYS A 276 -20.39 -0.93 -32.51
CA LYS A 276 -21.07 -2.19 -32.20
C LYS A 276 -20.12 -3.38 -32.12
N TYR A 277 -19.20 -3.54 -33.07
CA TYR A 277 -18.20 -4.62 -32.99
C TYR A 277 -17.22 -4.43 -31.82
N LEU A 278 -16.74 -3.21 -31.59
CA LEU A 278 -15.81 -2.92 -30.48
C LEU A 278 -16.49 -3.09 -29.11
N ALA A 279 -17.78 -2.80 -29.00
CA ALA A 279 -18.58 -3.03 -27.81
C ALA A 279 -18.78 -4.54 -27.54
N ALA A 280 -19.03 -5.33 -28.58
CA ALA A 280 -19.13 -6.79 -28.47
C ALA A 280 -17.79 -7.44 -28.03
N SER A 281 -16.66 -6.83 -28.43
CA SER A 281 -15.28 -7.21 -28.10
C SER A 281 -14.89 -8.60 -28.62
N GLY A 282 -13.65 -9.03 -28.39
CA GLY A 282 -13.12 -10.31 -28.87
C GLY A 282 -12.54 -10.25 -30.29
N TRP A 283 -11.60 -11.16 -30.57
CA TRP A 283 -10.86 -11.19 -31.83
C TRP A 283 -11.76 -11.52 -33.03
N GLN A 284 -12.81 -12.33 -32.84
CA GLN A 284 -13.78 -12.64 -33.90
C GLN A 284 -14.50 -11.37 -34.36
N ASN A 285 -14.97 -10.55 -33.42
CA ASN A 285 -15.63 -9.28 -33.74
C ASN A 285 -14.65 -8.25 -34.31
N MET A 286 -13.38 -8.26 -33.89
CA MET A 286 -12.35 -7.43 -34.51
C MET A 286 -12.08 -7.84 -35.97
N ARG A 287 -12.09 -9.14 -36.28
CA ARG A 287 -11.99 -9.62 -37.67
C ARG A 287 -13.18 -9.14 -38.50
N GLU A 288 -14.40 -9.38 -38.03
CA GLU A 288 -15.61 -8.98 -38.75
C GLU A 288 -15.75 -7.45 -38.89
N LEU A 289 -15.26 -6.68 -37.91
CA LEU A 289 -15.13 -5.24 -38.01
C LEU A 289 -14.26 -4.83 -39.21
N LEU A 290 -13.07 -5.42 -39.32
CA LEU A 290 -12.14 -5.10 -40.41
C LEU A 290 -12.74 -5.48 -41.77
N LEU A 291 -13.39 -6.65 -41.88
CA LEU A 291 -14.09 -7.07 -43.10
C LEU A 291 -15.24 -6.10 -43.43
N SER A 292 -16.05 -5.72 -42.44
CA SER A 292 -17.20 -4.83 -42.61
C SER A 292 -16.78 -3.44 -43.06
N LEU A 293 -15.73 -2.89 -42.45
CA LEU A 293 -15.18 -1.60 -42.84
C LEU A 293 -14.51 -1.66 -44.21
N SER A 294 -13.84 -2.77 -44.54
CA SER A 294 -13.25 -2.96 -45.87
C SER A 294 -14.32 -2.98 -46.96
N ASP A 295 -15.40 -3.74 -46.77
CA ASP A 295 -16.49 -3.82 -47.75
C ASP A 295 -17.17 -2.47 -47.96
N THR A 296 -17.27 -1.67 -46.90
CA THR A 296 -17.96 -0.38 -46.94
C THR A 296 -17.08 0.75 -47.45
N LEU A 297 -15.82 0.82 -47.02
CA LEU A 297 -14.92 1.96 -47.29
C LEU A 297 -13.98 1.71 -48.47
N ARG A 298 -13.57 0.45 -48.68
CA ARG A 298 -12.65 0.02 -49.76
C ARG A 298 -13.37 -0.72 -50.88
N MET A 299 -14.70 -0.83 -50.80
CA MET A 299 -15.55 -1.50 -51.80
C MET A 299 -15.13 -2.95 -52.08
N THR A 300 -14.67 -3.65 -51.05
CA THR A 300 -14.38 -5.09 -51.12
C THR A 300 -15.67 -5.92 -51.01
N GLY A 301 -15.55 -7.25 -51.07
CA GLY A 301 -16.70 -8.15 -50.97
C GLY A 301 -16.42 -9.39 -50.13
N TYR A 302 -15.73 -9.23 -48.99
CA TYR A 302 -15.38 -10.34 -48.10
C TYR A 302 -16.61 -10.91 -47.38
N GLY A 303 -17.62 -10.10 -47.12
CA GLY A 303 -18.88 -10.51 -46.50
C GLY A 303 -18.77 -10.65 -44.98
N ALA A 304 -18.87 -9.53 -44.28
CA ALA A 304 -18.83 -9.50 -42.82
C ALA A 304 -20.10 -10.07 -42.17
N GLN A 305 -19.92 -10.83 -41.09
CA GLN A 305 -20.98 -11.33 -40.23
C GLN A 305 -21.32 -10.32 -39.13
N PRO A 306 -22.58 -10.20 -38.69
CA PRO A 306 -22.97 -9.27 -37.62
C PRO A 306 -22.21 -9.56 -36.32
N PRO A 307 -22.07 -8.56 -35.41
CA PRO A 307 -21.35 -8.72 -34.15
C PRO A 307 -21.83 -9.93 -33.35
N LEU A 308 -20.90 -10.82 -33.01
CA LEU A 308 -21.13 -11.98 -32.16
C LEU A 308 -21.27 -11.55 -30.71
N ALA A 309 -22.40 -11.88 -30.08
CA ALA A 309 -22.61 -11.68 -28.66
C ALA A 309 -21.79 -12.69 -27.85
N LEU A 310 -20.75 -12.21 -27.17
CA LEU A 310 -19.89 -13.02 -26.31
C LEU A 310 -20.34 -12.92 -24.85
N PRO A 311 -20.28 -14.01 -24.05
CA PRO A 311 -20.76 -14.02 -22.67
C PRO A 311 -20.17 -12.89 -21.81
N GLU A 312 -20.98 -12.27 -20.95
CA GLU A 312 -20.52 -11.24 -20.00
C GLU A 312 -19.73 -11.84 -18.83
N HIS A 313 -20.05 -13.08 -18.48
CA HIS A 313 -19.42 -13.86 -17.42
C HIS A 313 -19.27 -15.31 -17.90
N GLY A 314 -18.23 -15.99 -17.44
CA GLY A 314 -18.02 -17.39 -17.82
C GLY A 314 -16.78 -17.98 -17.17
N ILE A 315 -16.59 -19.28 -17.38
CA ILE A 315 -15.44 -20.03 -16.87
C ILE A 315 -14.35 -20.00 -17.95
N TYR A 316 -13.13 -19.76 -17.51
CA TYR A 316 -11.93 -19.94 -18.31
C TYR A 316 -11.04 -20.95 -17.61
N HIS A 317 -10.53 -21.95 -18.34
CA HIS A 317 -9.54 -22.87 -17.80
C HIS A 317 -8.64 -23.35 -18.94
N PRO A 318 -7.30 -23.29 -18.81
CA PRO A 318 -6.38 -23.60 -19.91
C PRO A 318 -6.49 -25.04 -20.44
N GLN A 319 -7.02 -25.95 -19.63
CA GLN A 319 -7.22 -27.36 -19.99
C GLN A 319 -8.67 -27.71 -20.39
N LEU A 320 -9.59 -26.75 -20.37
CA LEU A 320 -10.99 -26.96 -20.76
C LEU A 320 -11.31 -26.24 -22.08
N PRO A 321 -12.42 -26.58 -22.75
CA PRO A 321 -12.86 -25.88 -23.96
C PRO A 321 -13.13 -24.38 -23.72
N GLU A 322 -13.05 -23.55 -24.77
CA GLU A 322 -13.22 -22.08 -24.71
C GLU A 322 -14.56 -21.63 -24.09
N ASN A 323 -15.62 -22.44 -24.20
CA ASN A 323 -16.93 -22.20 -23.60
C ASN A 323 -17.24 -23.20 -22.46
N ALA A 324 -16.25 -23.47 -21.61
CA ALA A 324 -16.39 -24.40 -20.50
C ALA A 324 -17.59 -24.04 -19.61
N THR A 325 -18.38 -25.06 -19.27
CA THR A 325 -19.49 -24.94 -18.33
C THR A 325 -19.03 -25.32 -16.92
N LEU A 326 -19.87 -25.02 -15.94
CA LEU A 326 -19.60 -25.45 -14.57
C LEU A 326 -19.55 -26.98 -14.46
N GLU A 327 -20.37 -27.70 -15.23
CA GLU A 327 -20.34 -29.17 -15.28
C GLU A 327 -19.01 -29.70 -15.83
N ASP A 328 -18.43 -29.03 -16.83
CA ASP A 328 -17.12 -29.41 -17.39
C ASP A 328 -16.03 -29.26 -16.33
N TRP A 329 -16.05 -28.16 -15.57
CA TRP A 329 -15.12 -27.93 -14.47
C TRP A 329 -15.34 -28.92 -13.30
N GLU A 330 -16.59 -29.18 -12.92
CA GLU A 330 -16.92 -30.15 -11.86
C GLU A 330 -16.47 -31.58 -12.21
N ARG A 331 -16.46 -31.95 -13.50
CA ARG A 331 -15.90 -33.23 -13.97
C ARG A 331 -14.37 -33.27 -14.00
N TRP A 332 -13.72 -32.11 -14.15
CA TRP A 332 -12.27 -31.99 -14.22
C TRP A 332 -11.61 -31.99 -12.83
N ARG A 333 -12.22 -31.29 -11.86
CA ARG A 333 -11.65 -31.11 -10.52
C ARG A 333 -11.57 -32.41 -9.71
N ASP A 334 -10.73 -32.42 -8.67
CA ASP A 334 -10.72 -33.45 -7.64
C ASP A 334 -11.57 -32.99 -6.43
N PRO A 335 -12.67 -33.68 -6.10
CA PRO A 335 -13.48 -33.35 -4.93
C PRO A 335 -12.73 -33.40 -3.59
N GLN A 336 -11.59 -34.10 -3.51
CA GLN A 336 -10.77 -34.18 -2.29
C GLN A 336 -9.89 -32.94 -2.09
N ARG A 337 -9.68 -32.14 -3.13
CA ARG A 337 -8.87 -30.92 -3.09
C ARG A 337 -9.75 -29.70 -2.82
N PRO A 338 -9.25 -28.70 -2.08
CA PRO A 338 -9.95 -27.44 -1.91
C PRO A 338 -10.04 -26.71 -3.25
N ALA A 339 -11.24 -26.23 -3.59
CA ALA A 339 -11.42 -25.38 -4.77
C ALA A 339 -11.20 -23.90 -4.42
N VAL A 340 -10.47 -23.18 -5.28
CA VAL A 340 -10.21 -21.74 -5.16
C VAL A 340 -10.76 -21.02 -6.38
N GLY A 341 -11.70 -20.09 -6.17
CA GLY A 341 -12.21 -19.25 -7.25
C GLY A 341 -11.20 -18.20 -7.66
N VAL A 342 -11.09 -17.90 -8.95
CA VAL A 342 -10.21 -16.83 -9.47
C VAL A 342 -11.05 -15.86 -10.29
N LEU A 343 -11.23 -14.63 -9.83
CA LEU A 343 -11.98 -13.58 -10.55
C LEU A 343 -11.05 -12.67 -11.34
N PHE A 344 -11.34 -12.50 -12.63
CA PHE A 344 -10.58 -11.59 -13.49
C PHE A 344 -11.46 -10.90 -14.55
N TYR A 345 -10.96 -9.83 -15.16
CA TYR A 345 -11.78 -9.06 -16.12
C TYR A 345 -12.02 -9.83 -17.42
N ARG A 346 -13.27 -9.80 -17.89
CA ARG A 346 -13.70 -10.32 -19.22
C ARG A 346 -12.81 -9.84 -20.36
N ALA A 347 -12.33 -8.60 -20.29
CA ALA A 347 -11.50 -8.02 -21.33
C ALA A 347 -10.20 -8.82 -21.55
N HIS A 348 -9.65 -9.47 -20.52
CA HIS A 348 -8.49 -10.37 -20.65
C HIS A 348 -8.87 -11.68 -21.32
N ALA A 349 -9.97 -12.31 -20.90
CA ALA A 349 -10.46 -13.55 -21.51
C ALA A 349 -10.69 -13.39 -23.02
N LEU A 350 -11.36 -12.31 -23.43
CA LEU A 350 -11.69 -12.10 -24.84
C LEU A 350 -10.51 -11.70 -25.72
N SER A 351 -9.47 -11.09 -25.13
CA SER A 351 -8.26 -10.70 -25.86
C SER A 351 -7.19 -11.77 -25.89
N GLY A 352 -7.42 -12.94 -25.29
CA GLY A 352 -6.40 -13.98 -25.11
C GLY A 352 -5.27 -13.58 -24.17
N ASN A 353 -5.42 -12.48 -23.41
CA ASN A 353 -4.45 -12.01 -22.43
C ASN A 353 -4.61 -12.79 -21.12
N THR A 354 -4.56 -14.11 -21.18
CA THR A 354 -4.89 -15.02 -20.06
C THR A 354 -3.66 -15.73 -19.49
N ALA A 355 -2.48 -15.56 -20.07
CA ALA A 355 -1.24 -16.22 -19.62
C ALA A 355 -0.94 -16.02 -18.12
N PHE A 356 -1.26 -14.85 -17.56
CA PHE A 356 -1.08 -14.59 -16.13
C PHE A 356 -2.07 -15.35 -15.24
N ILE A 357 -3.26 -15.67 -15.77
CA ILE A 357 -4.24 -16.56 -15.11
C ILE A 357 -3.79 -18.01 -15.24
N ASP A 358 -3.23 -18.40 -16.39
CA ASP A 358 -2.69 -19.76 -16.59
C ASP A 358 -1.60 -20.07 -15.55
N THR A 359 -0.64 -19.15 -15.36
CA THR A 359 0.39 -19.29 -14.32
C THR A 359 -0.21 -19.38 -12.90
N LEU A 360 -1.32 -18.67 -12.63
CA LEU A 360 -2.00 -18.76 -11.33
C LEU A 360 -2.75 -20.09 -11.15
N VAL A 361 -3.37 -20.61 -12.21
CA VAL A 361 -4.01 -21.94 -12.22
C VAL A 361 -2.96 -23.01 -11.95
N GLU A 362 -1.83 -22.95 -12.63
CA GLU A 362 -0.69 -23.87 -12.43
C GLU A 362 -0.16 -23.78 -10.99
N ALA A 363 0.05 -22.57 -10.46
CA ALA A 363 0.53 -22.40 -9.08
C ALA A 363 -0.46 -22.91 -8.02
N LEU A 364 -1.77 -22.79 -8.25
CA LEU A 364 -2.79 -23.37 -7.39
C LEU A 364 -2.78 -24.90 -7.46
N ASP A 365 -2.63 -25.46 -8.66
CA ASP A 365 -2.52 -26.89 -8.87
C ASP A 365 -1.29 -27.47 -8.14
N GLU A 366 -0.12 -26.86 -8.33
CA GLU A 366 1.12 -27.23 -7.63
C GLU A 366 1.00 -27.12 -6.11
N ALA A 367 0.26 -26.14 -5.60
CA ALA A 367 0.00 -25.98 -4.18
C ALA A 367 -0.99 -27.04 -3.64
N GLY A 368 -1.76 -27.69 -4.50
CA GLY A 368 -2.73 -28.72 -4.15
C GLY A 368 -4.19 -28.24 -4.10
N ALA A 369 -4.54 -27.15 -4.78
CA ALA A 369 -5.91 -26.65 -4.95
C ALA A 369 -6.39 -26.76 -6.40
N ASP A 370 -7.70 -26.91 -6.59
CA ASP A 370 -8.32 -26.83 -7.92
C ASP A 370 -8.79 -25.40 -8.18
N ALA A 371 -8.29 -24.77 -9.24
CA ALA A 371 -8.68 -23.42 -9.60
C ALA A 371 -10.01 -23.40 -10.37
N LEU A 372 -10.90 -22.45 -10.05
CA LEU A 372 -12.09 -22.11 -10.83
C LEU A 372 -11.99 -20.67 -11.34
N PRO A 373 -11.33 -20.41 -12.49
CA PRO A 373 -11.22 -19.08 -13.04
C PRO A 373 -12.53 -18.65 -13.72
N VAL A 374 -13.06 -17.52 -13.26
CA VAL A 374 -14.30 -16.92 -13.72
C VAL A 374 -14.00 -15.50 -14.19
N PHE A 375 -14.27 -15.22 -15.46
CA PHE A 375 -14.18 -13.87 -15.97
C PHE A 375 -15.51 -13.13 -15.78
N THR A 376 -15.43 -11.81 -15.59
CA THR A 376 -16.61 -10.94 -15.44
C THR A 376 -16.36 -9.54 -16.01
N THR A 377 -17.40 -8.89 -16.53
CA THR A 377 -17.35 -7.48 -16.95
C THR A 377 -17.11 -6.55 -15.76
N SER A 378 -17.87 -6.75 -14.69
CA SER A 378 -17.84 -5.95 -13.47
C SER A 378 -18.60 -6.69 -12.37
N LEU A 379 -18.11 -6.60 -11.13
CA LEU A 379 -18.91 -7.08 -10.00
C LEU A 379 -20.15 -6.20 -9.73
N LYS A 380 -20.23 -5.01 -10.32
CA LYS A 380 -21.44 -4.17 -10.29
C LYS A 380 -22.54 -4.69 -11.21
N ASP A 381 -22.25 -5.63 -12.11
CA ASP A 381 -23.29 -6.31 -12.87
C ASP A 381 -23.97 -7.37 -11.98
N THR A 382 -25.10 -6.97 -11.40
CA THR A 382 -25.80 -7.72 -10.37
C THR A 382 -27.07 -8.39 -10.89
N ASP A 383 -27.49 -9.45 -10.21
CA ASP A 383 -28.80 -10.06 -10.37
C ASP A 383 -29.92 -9.18 -9.77
N ARG A 384 -31.17 -9.64 -9.85
CA ARG A 384 -32.32 -8.90 -9.29
C ARG A 384 -32.24 -8.69 -7.77
N ALA A 385 -31.41 -9.44 -7.07
CA ALA A 385 -31.19 -9.32 -5.63
C ALA A 385 -29.98 -8.42 -5.30
N GLY A 386 -29.38 -7.76 -6.30
CA GLY A 386 -28.21 -6.91 -6.10
C GLY A 386 -26.91 -7.69 -5.86
N ARG A 387 -26.87 -9.01 -6.16
CA ARG A 387 -25.66 -9.83 -6.01
C ARG A 387 -24.90 -9.93 -7.33
N PRO A 388 -23.56 -9.86 -7.34
CA PRO A 388 -22.78 -9.99 -8.58
C PRO A 388 -23.07 -11.32 -9.27
N LYS A 389 -23.44 -11.28 -10.56
CA LYS A 389 -23.81 -12.50 -11.31
C LYS A 389 -22.68 -13.53 -11.36
N ALA A 390 -21.42 -13.06 -11.38
CA ALA A 390 -20.23 -13.92 -11.36
C ALA A 390 -20.15 -14.82 -10.10
N PHE A 391 -20.76 -14.44 -8.97
CA PHE A 391 -20.74 -15.26 -7.76
C PHE A 391 -21.60 -16.52 -7.89
N GLY A 392 -22.53 -16.57 -8.84
CA GLY A 392 -23.31 -17.78 -9.14
C GLY A 392 -22.45 -18.98 -9.54
N PHE A 393 -21.24 -18.75 -10.08
CA PHE A 393 -20.28 -19.82 -10.37
C PHE A 393 -19.62 -20.39 -9.12
N PHE A 394 -19.57 -19.63 -8.02
CA PHE A 394 -18.91 -20.01 -6.77
C PHE A 394 -19.88 -20.56 -5.71
N GLU A 395 -21.18 -20.38 -5.85
CA GLU A 395 -22.21 -20.83 -4.91
C GLU A 395 -22.92 -22.07 -5.42
N ALA A 396 -23.07 -23.15 -4.63
CA ALA A 396 -23.88 -24.30 -5.00
C ALA A 396 -25.37 -23.96 -4.94
N ILE A 397 -26.15 -24.34 -5.97
CA ILE A 397 -27.62 -24.29 -5.89
C ILE A 397 -28.06 -25.46 -5.01
N GLY A 398 -28.08 -25.25 -3.69
CA GLY A 398 -28.54 -26.22 -2.70
C GLY A 398 -29.89 -25.82 -2.12
N HIS A 399 -30.96 -26.49 -2.57
CA HIS A 399 -32.20 -26.59 -1.81
C HIS A 399 -32.01 -27.61 -0.67
N GLU A 400 -31.37 -27.23 0.43
CA GLU A 400 -31.46 -28.01 1.67
C GLU A 400 -31.94 -27.12 2.81
N LEU A 401 -33.26 -27.17 3.01
CA LEU A 401 -33.91 -26.81 4.26
C LEU A 401 -33.24 -27.58 5.40
N TRP A 402 -32.72 -26.84 6.37
CA TRP A 402 -32.31 -27.35 7.66
C TRP A 402 -33.45 -28.18 8.28
N ALA A 403 -33.34 -29.50 8.21
CA ALA A 403 -34.21 -30.43 8.91
C ALA A 403 -33.65 -30.68 10.32
N GLY A 404 -34.25 -30.02 11.32
CA GLY A 404 -34.18 -30.45 12.71
C GLY A 404 -33.12 -29.77 13.57
N GLY A 405 -33.56 -28.85 14.43
CA GLY A 405 -32.78 -28.37 15.57
C GLY A 405 -33.22 -26.98 16.00
N LYS A 406 -34.05 -26.88 17.04
CA LYS A 406 -34.39 -25.60 17.68
C LYS A 406 -33.14 -25.06 18.37
N ASP A 407 -32.44 -24.14 17.73
CA ASP A 407 -31.41 -23.31 18.35
C ASP A 407 -32.09 -22.13 19.10
N PRO A 408 -31.81 -21.90 20.40
CA PRO A 408 -32.35 -20.78 21.15
C PRO A 408 -31.85 -19.38 20.72
N GLN A 409 -30.82 -19.29 19.86
CA GLN A 409 -30.09 -18.03 19.59
C GLN A 409 -30.56 -17.25 18.34
N GLY A 410 -31.74 -17.56 17.80
CA GLY A 410 -32.33 -16.82 16.67
C GLY A 410 -31.87 -17.32 15.29
N PRO A 411 -32.43 -16.78 14.20
CA PRO A 411 -32.19 -17.27 12.85
C PRO A 411 -30.74 -17.03 12.42
N ARG A 412 -29.95 -18.11 12.30
CA ARG A 412 -28.67 -18.06 11.58
C ARG A 412 -28.95 -17.84 10.08
N PRO A 413 -28.18 -17.02 9.36
CA PRO A 413 -28.32 -16.87 7.92
C PRO A 413 -28.28 -18.23 7.22
N ILE A 414 -29.12 -18.39 6.20
CA ILE A 414 -29.25 -19.59 5.37
C ILE A 414 -27.84 -20.08 4.98
N ALA A 415 -27.56 -21.37 5.22
CA ALA A 415 -26.29 -21.99 4.86
C ALA A 415 -26.13 -21.98 3.33
N HIS A 416 -25.53 -20.92 2.79
CA HIS A 416 -24.96 -20.94 1.46
C HIS A 416 -23.84 -21.99 1.47
N ASN A 417 -23.93 -23.00 0.61
CA ASN A 417 -22.89 -24.00 0.45
C ASN A 417 -21.95 -23.54 -0.68
N PRO A 418 -20.86 -22.83 -0.40
CA PRO A 418 -19.98 -22.35 -1.45
C PRO A 418 -19.24 -23.54 -2.08
N ARG A 419 -19.19 -23.57 -3.42
CA ARG A 419 -18.42 -24.55 -4.19
C ARG A 419 -16.92 -24.38 -4.01
N VAL A 420 -16.49 -23.15 -3.71
CA VAL A 420 -15.10 -22.75 -3.47
C VAL A 420 -14.87 -22.50 -1.97
N SER A 421 -13.62 -22.58 -1.54
CA SER A 421 -13.21 -22.42 -0.13
C SER A 421 -12.47 -21.11 0.12
N ALA A 422 -12.00 -20.45 -0.94
CA ALA A 422 -11.45 -19.11 -0.97
C ALA A 422 -11.61 -18.54 -2.39
N VAL A 423 -11.52 -17.22 -2.53
CA VAL A 423 -11.52 -16.53 -3.82
C VAL A 423 -10.28 -15.65 -3.93
N ILE A 424 -9.58 -15.71 -5.05
CA ILE A 424 -8.59 -14.72 -5.47
C ILE A 424 -9.29 -13.75 -6.42
N SER A 425 -9.34 -12.47 -6.07
CA SER A 425 -9.84 -11.42 -6.96
C SER A 425 -8.67 -10.64 -7.55
N THR A 426 -8.59 -10.61 -8.88
CA THR A 426 -7.67 -9.73 -9.62
C THR A 426 -8.38 -8.46 -10.11
N LEU A 427 -9.64 -8.26 -9.70
CA LEU A 427 -10.44 -7.12 -10.11
C LEU A 427 -10.05 -5.89 -9.28
N SER A 428 -9.74 -4.80 -9.99
CA SER A 428 -9.53 -3.49 -9.38
C SER A 428 -10.87 -2.90 -8.92
N PHE A 429 -10.81 -1.96 -7.97
CA PHE A 429 -11.97 -1.25 -7.39
C PHE A 429 -12.81 -2.04 -6.38
N ALA A 430 -13.52 -1.28 -5.55
CA ALA A 430 -14.49 -1.77 -4.58
C ALA A 430 -15.83 -2.13 -5.24
N LEU A 431 -16.59 -3.02 -4.61
CA LEU A 431 -17.95 -3.35 -4.99
C LEU A 431 -18.91 -2.22 -4.65
N GLY A 432 -18.76 -1.66 -3.44
CA GLY A 432 -19.59 -0.58 -2.92
C GLY A 432 -19.32 0.79 -3.54
N GLU A 433 -20.30 1.68 -3.42
CA GLU A 433 -20.09 3.11 -3.67
C GLU A 433 -19.32 3.73 -2.50
N ILE A 434 -18.29 4.49 -2.82
CA ILE A 434 -17.49 5.22 -1.83
C ILE A 434 -17.81 6.69 -1.97
N ASN A 435 -18.31 7.28 -0.90
CA ASN A 435 -18.67 8.69 -0.88
C ASN A 435 -17.41 9.52 -0.63
N ALA A 436 -16.88 10.16 -1.67
CA ALA A 436 -15.65 10.95 -1.59
C ALA A 436 -15.79 12.26 -0.79
N GLY A 437 -17.02 12.69 -0.48
CA GLY A 437 -17.31 13.95 0.23
C GLY A 437 -18.12 13.78 1.52
N GLY A 438 -18.32 12.55 2.00
CA GLY A 438 -19.16 12.25 3.15
C GLY A 438 -18.88 10.89 3.79
N ILE A 439 -19.71 10.49 4.75
CA ILE A 439 -19.59 9.18 5.39
C ILE A 439 -19.96 8.11 4.36
N THR A 440 -19.05 7.16 4.14
CA THR A 440 -19.39 5.92 3.41
C THR A 440 -20.05 4.98 4.40
N GLU A 441 -21.33 4.67 4.20
CA GLU A 441 -22.06 3.76 5.11
C GLU A 441 -21.40 2.38 5.16
N ALA A 442 -21.21 1.87 6.37
CA ALA A 442 -20.61 0.57 6.58
C ALA A 442 -21.52 -0.54 6.01
N GLY A 443 -20.96 -1.43 5.20
CA GLY A 443 -21.64 -2.64 4.73
C GLY A 443 -22.40 -2.55 3.41
N ALA A 444 -22.63 -1.35 2.84
CA ALA A 444 -23.44 -1.15 1.62
C ALA A 444 -22.88 -1.85 0.35
N GLY A 445 -21.61 -2.27 0.34
CA GLY A 445 -21.01 -3.10 -0.71
C GLY A 445 -20.41 -4.44 -0.23
N VAL A 446 -20.44 -4.72 1.07
CA VAL A 446 -19.76 -5.90 1.66
C VAL A 446 -20.70 -7.10 1.81
N SER A 447 -22.02 -6.86 1.80
CA SER A 447 -23.04 -7.89 2.00
C SER A 447 -22.95 -9.04 0.97
N ALA A 448 -22.61 -8.75 -0.29
CA ALA A 448 -22.46 -9.77 -1.32
C ALA A 448 -21.25 -10.69 -1.08
N LEU A 449 -20.12 -10.13 -0.63
CA LEU A 449 -18.93 -10.90 -0.25
C LEU A 449 -19.16 -11.68 1.05
N GLY A 450 -19.83 -11.06 2.02
CA GLY A 450 -20.27 -11.72 3.25
C GLY A 450 -21.22 -12.89 2.98
N GLY A 451 -22.11 -12.76 2.00
CA GLY A 451 -23.03 -13.82 1.56
C GLY A 451 -22.33 -15.02 0.93
N LEU A 452 -21.23 -14.80 0.20
CA LEU A 452 -20.40 -15.89 -0.32
C LEU A 452 -19.73 -16.69 0.82
N GLY A 453 -19.44 -16.00 1.93
CA GLY A 453 -19.01 -16.63 3.18
C GLY A 453 -17.63 -17.26 3.11
N VAL A 454 -16.74 -16.86 2.20
CA VAL A 454 -15.36 -17.39 2.05
C VAL A 454 -14.33 -16.26 2.10
N PRO A 455 -13.05 -16.53 2.44
CA PRO A 455 -11.99 -15.54 2.37
C PRO A 455 -11.77 -15.05 0.93
N VAL A 456 -11.61 -13.74 0.76
CA VAL A 456 -11.33 -13.11 -0.53
C VAL A 456 -9.95 -12.44 -0.47
N VAL A 457 -9.03 -12.94 -1.28
CA VAL A 457 -7.65 -12.46 -1.37
C VAL A 457 -7.50 -11.60 -2.61
N GLN A 458 -7.00 -10.37 -2.47
CA GLN A 458 -6.73 -9.48 -3.59
C GLN A 458 -5.40 -9.85 -4.25
N GLY A 459 -5.45 -10.40 -5.46
CA GLY A 459 -4.28 -10.60 -6.32
C GLY A 459 -3.95 -9.30 -7.06
N LEU A 460 -2.82 -8.69 -6.73
CA LEU A 460 -2.42 -7.38 -7.25
C LEU A 460 -1.89 -7.51 -8.69
N THR A 461 -2.61 -6.92 -9.66
CA THR A 461 -2.18 -6.80 -11.07
C THR A 461 -1.78 -5.35 -11.35
N LEU A 462 -0.50 -5.09 -11.59
CA LEU A 462 0.02 -3.72 -11.68
C LEU A 462 -0.08 -3.15 -13.09
N GLY A 463 -0.41 -1.85 -13.18
CA GLY A 463 -0.46 -1.14 -14.46
C GLY A 463 0.91 -0.82 -15.09
N GLY A 464 2.00 -1.07 -14.36
CA GLY A 464 3.38 -0.88 -14.82
C GLY A 464 4.18 -2.18 -14.92
N ALA A 465 5.36 -2.08 -15.52
CA ALA A 465 6.33 -3.18 -15.64
C ALA A 465 6.91 -3.58 -14.27
N LYS A 466 7.46 -4.80 -14.19
CA LYS A 466 8.06 -5.34 -12.96
C LYS A 466 9.26 -4.54 -12.48
N GLY A 467 10.14 -4.12 -13.37
CA GLY A 467 11.40 -3.42 -13.03
C GLY A 467 11.22 -2.21 -12.09
N PRO A 468 10.36 -1.23 -12.44
CA PRO A 468 10.05 -0.09 -11.57
C PRO A 468 9.50 -0.47 -10.18
N TRP A 469 8.68 -1.53 -10.09
CA TRP A 469 8.19 -2.02 -8.81
C TRP A 469 9.32 -2.64 -8.00
N GLU A 470 10.20 -3.42 -8.64
CA GLU A 470 11.29 -4.16 -8.00
C GLU A 470 12.31 -3.22 -7.34
N THR A 471 12.63 -2.09 -7.98
CA THR A 471 13.57 -1.09 -7.44
C THR A 471 12.95 -0.07 -6.49
N SER A 472 11.62 0.06 -6.47
CA SER A 472 10.93 1.03 -5.63
C SER A 472 10.89 0.61 -4.14
N ALA A 473 11.41 1.47 -3.25
CA ALA A 473 11.24 1.30 -1.80
C ALA A 473 9.78 1.51 -1.35
N ARG A 474 9.00 2.30 -2.09
CA ARG A 474 7.56 2.44 -1.86
C ARG A 474 6.80 1.16 -2.27
N GLY A 475 7.30 0.45 -3.28
CA GLY A 475 6.62 -0.64 -3.96
C GLY A 475 5.65 -0.10 -5.00
N LEU A 476 4.37 0.00 -4.68
CA LEU A 476 3.33 0.42 -5.63
C LEU A 476 3.31 1.94 -5.89
N ASN A 477 3.00 2.33 -7.13
CA ASN A 477 2.71 3.74 -7.45
C ASN A 477 1.35 4.18 -6.85
N PRO A 478 1.03 5.49 -6.80
CA PRO A 478 -0.21 5.98 -6.21
C PRO A 478 -1.49 5.39 -6.81
N LEU A 479 -1.53 5.21 -8.12
CA LEU A 479 -2.71 4.69 -8.82
C LEU A 479 -2.95 3.22 -8.49
N ASP A 480 -1.91 2.39 -8.55
CA ASP A 480 -1.99 0.97 -8.20
C ASP A 480 -2.32 0.78 -6.71
N THR A 481 -1.79 1.66 -5.84
CA THR A 481 -2.13 1.66 -4.40
C THR A 481 -3.62 1.97 -4.19
N ALA A 482 -4.17 2.95 -4.89
CA ALA A 482 -5.60 3.26 -4.78
C ALA A 482 -6.46 2.09 -5.32
N MET A 483 -6.19 1.66 -6.55
CA MET A 483 -7.04 0.72 -7.29
C MET A 483 -6.99 -0.72 -6.80
N ASN A 484 -5.80 -1.20 -6.42
CA ASN A 484 -5.60 -2.60 -6.03
C ASN A 484 -5.46 -2.79 -4.51
N VAL A 485 -5.32 -1.73 -3.71
CA VAL A 485 -5.16 -1.87 -2.25
C VAL A 485 -6.26 -1.12 -1.51
N ALA A 486 -6.25 0.22 -1.55
CA ALA A 486 -7.15 1.02 -0.72
C ALA A 486 -8.62 0.76 -1.02
N LEU A 487 -9.03 0.73 -2.29
CA LEU A 487 -10.42 0.46 -2.65
C LEU A 487 -10.85 -0.98 -2.29
N PRO A 488 -10.08 -2.03 -2.64
CA PRO A 488 -10.35 -3.40 -2.15
C PRO A 488 -10.41 -3.57 -0.63
N GLU A 489 -9.74 -2.72 0.16
CA GLU A 489 -9.83 -2.78 1.64
C GLU A 489 -11.23 -2.43 2.15
N PHE A 490 -11.98 -1.56 1.46
CA PHE A 490 -13.39 -1.24 1.80
C PHE A 490 -14.32 -2.44 1.59
N ASP A 491 -13.97 -3.35 0.68
CA ASP A 491 -14.69 -4.61 0.46
C ASP A 491 -14.32 -5.69 1.50
N GLY A 492 -13.37 -5.42 2.40
CA GLY A 492 -12.86 -6.41 3.35
C GLY A 492 -11.92 -7.46 2.74
N ARG A 493 -11.38 -7.22 1.53
CA ARG A 493 -10.45 -8.17 0.88
C ARG A 493 -9.11 -8.20 1.60
N ILE A 494 -8.50 -9.39 1.69
CA ILE A 494 -7.16 -9.60 2.25
C ILE A 494 -6.14 -9.18 1.19
N ILE A 495 -5.33 -8.18 1.50
CA ILE A 495 -4.32 -7.66 0.57
C ILE A 495 -3.12 -8.61 0.55
N SER A 496 -2.72 -9.05 -0.65
CA SER A 496 -1.61 -10.00 -0.83
C SER A 496 -0.37 -9.35 -1.48
N VAL A 497 0.17 -9.94 -2.54
CA VAL A 497 1.38 -9.51 -3.25
C VAL A 497 1.12 -9.24 -4.73
N PRO A 498 1.91 -8.35 -5.38
CA PRO A 498 1.92 -8.16 -6.83
C PRO A 498 2.35 -9.44 -7.51
N PHE A 499 1.45 -10.05 -8.28
CA PHE A 499 1.74 -11.30 -8.98
C PHE A 499 1.79 -11.16 -10.49
N ALA A 500 1.22 -10.08 -11.06
CA ALA A 500 1.30 -9.82 -12.50
C ALA A 500 1.57 -8.34 -12.80
N PHE A 501 2.33 -8.10 -13.87
CA PHE A 501 2.85 -6.80 -14.28
C PHE A 501 2.54 -6.53 -15.74
N LYS A 502 2.25 -5.28 -16.07
CA LYS A 502 1.94 -4.87 -17.45
C LYS A 502 3.23 -4.63 -18.22
N GLU A 503 3.60 -5.61 -19.04
CA GLU A 503 4.83 -5.63 -19.82
C GLU A 503 4.57 -5.28 -21.29
N GLN A 504 5.57 -4.70 -21.94
CA GLN A 504 5.52 -4.43 -23.38
C GLN A 504 5.61 -5.74 -24.16
N ASP A 505 4.69 -5.96 -25.10
CA ASP A 505 4.65 -7.12 -25.97
C ASP A 505 4.27 -6.68 -27.40
N GLY A 506 5.28 -6.44 -28.23
CA GLY A 506 5.11 -5.90 -29.58
C GLY A 506 4.41 -4.53 -29.56
N GLU A 507 3.31 -4.41 -30.31
CA GLU A 507 2.50 -3.19 -30.44
C GLU A 507 1.59 -2.91 -29.23
N ALA A 508 1.42 -3.88 -28.32
CA ALA A 508 0.50 -3.82 -27.19
C ALA A 508 1.22 -4.05 -25.86
N ARG A 509 0.50 -3.89 -24.74
CA ARG A 509 0.96 -4.34 -23.43
C ARG A 509 0.11 -5.48 -22.91
N ARG A 510 0.74 -6.46 -22.28
CA ARG A 510 0.07 -7.64 -21.70
C ARG A 510 0.40 -7.81 -20.23
N LEU A 511 -0.45 -8.50 -19.49
CA LEU A 511 -0.12 -8.88 -18.12
C LEU A 511 0.77 -10.13 -18.16
N THR A 512 1.93 -10.04 -17.52
CA THR A 512 2.87 -11.15 -17.37
C THR A 512 2.99 -11.45 -15.88
N ALA A 513 2.75 -12.71 -15.50
CA ALA A 513 2.88 -13.15 -14.13
C ALA A 513 4.35 -13.28 -13.69
N ASP A 514 4.64 -13.00 -12.43
CA ASP A 514 5.85 -13.40 -11.74
C ASP A 514 5.58 -14.75 -11.05
N PRO A 515 6.23 -15.86 -11.47
CA PRO A 515 5.93 -17.19 -10.93
C PRO A 515 6.12 -17.30 -9.41
N GLU A 516 7.13 -16.63 -8.85
CA GLU A 516 7.44 -16.73 -7.42
C GLU A 516 6.40 -15.98 -6.58
N ARG A 517 5.97 -14.79 -7.03
CA ARG A 517 4.87 -14.06 -6.39
C ARG A 517 3.52 -14.75 -6.57
N THR A 518 3.33 -15.42 -7.70
CA THR A 518 2.13 -16.21 -7.98
C THR A 518 2.02 -17.41 -7.03
N ALA A 519 3.13 -18.11 -6.77
CA ALA A 519 3.19 -19.18 -5.77
C ALA A 519 2.88 -18.67 -4.35
N ARG A 520 3.35 -17.46 -3.99
CA ARG A 520 3.01 -16.81 -2.72
C ARG A 520 1.50 -16.54 -2.60
N LEU A 521 0.88 -15.97 -3.63
CA LEU A 521 -0.56 -15.73 -3.69
C LEU A 521 -1.36 -17.03 -3.58
N ALA A 522 -1.00 -18.06 -4.37
CA ALA A 522 -1.64 -19.37 -4.34
C ALA A 522 -1.53 -20.04 -2.95
N GLY A 523 -0.35 -19.99 -2.33
CA GLY A 523 -0.13 -20.52 -0.98
C GLY A 523 -1.01 -19.84 0.08
N MET A 524 -1.12 -18.51 0.03
CA MET A 524 -2.00 -17.76 0.95
C MET A 524 -3.47 -18.16 0.80
N ALA A 525 -3.97 -18.22 -0.44
CA ALA A 525 -5.35 -18.62 -0.71
C ALA A 525 -5.63 -20.06 -0.26
N LEU A 526 -4.69 -20.98 -0.50
CA LEU A 526 -4.79 -22.37 -0.08
C LEU A 526 -4.78 -22.52 1.44
N ARG A 527 -3.90 -21.81 2.17
CA ARG A 527 -3.87 -21.86 3.63
C ARG A 527 -5.20 -21.39 4.22
N LEU A 528 -5.75 -20.30 3.69
CA LEU A 528 -7.09 -19.81 4.07
C LEU A 528 -8.18 -20.84 3.74
N ALA A 529 -8.14 -21.46 2.57
CA ALA A 529 -9.08 -22.52 2.19
C ALA A 529 -9.00 -23.74 3.13
N ARG A 530 -7.79 -24.15 3.51
CA ARG A 530 -7.55 -25.30 4.42
C ARG A 530 -8.15 -25.08 5.81
N LEU A 531 -8.20 -23.84 6.31
CA LEU A 531 -8.82 -23.54 7.62
C LEU A 531 -10.29 -23.95 7.70
N ARG A 532 -11.01 -23.97 6.57
CA ARG A 532 -12.40 -24.45 6.51
C ARG A 532 -12.52 -25.96 6.66
N HIS A 533 -11.59 -26.70 6.04
CA HIS A 533 -11.67 -28.17 5.92
C HIS A 533 -11.02 -28.91 7.08
N LYS A 534 -10.03 -28.29 7.73
CA LYS A 534 -9.35 -28.91 8.87
C LYS A 534 -10.28 -28.93 10.09
N PRO A 535 -10.45 -30.08 10.77
CA PRO A 535 -11.21 -30.13 12.03
C PRO A 535 -10.62 -29.20 13.09
N ASN A 536 -11.46 -28.55 13.91
CA ASN A 536 -11.00 -27.62 14.96
C ASN A 536 -10.00 -28.25 15.93
N ALA A 537 -10.26 -29.50 16.37
CA ALA A 537 -9.37 -30.26 17.24
C ALA A 537 -8.00 -30.57 16.61
N GLU A 538 -7.83 -30.39 15.30
CA GLU A 538 -6.57 -30.60 14.58
C GLU A 538 -5.84 -29.30 14.25
N LYS A 539 -6.49 -28.15 14.38
CA LYS A 539 -5.89 -26.85 14.08
C LYS A 539 -4.81 -26.49 15.10
N ARG A 540 -3.69 -26.00 14.60
CA ARG A 540 -2.57 -25.48 15.39
C ARG A 540 -2.51 -23.97 15.26
N LEU A 541 -2.62 -23.27 16.39
CA LEU A 541 -2.73 -21.82 16.42
C LEU A 541 -1.55 -21.21 17.18
N ALA A 542 -0.87 -20.24 16.56
CA ALA A 542 0.20 -19.50 17.19
C ALA A 542 -0.30 -18.14 17.65
N PHE A 543 -0.23 -17.85 18.94
CA PHE A 543 -0.49 -16.53 19.51
C PHE A 543 0.83 -15.83 19.76
N VAL A 544 0.95 -14.56 19.38
CA VAL A 544 2.19 -13.79 19.55
C VAL A 544 1.89 -12.55 20.36
N PHE A 545 2.57 -12.43 21.51
CA PHE A 545 2.59 -11.20 22.29
C PHE A 545 3.67 -10.25 21.77
N THR A 546 3.32 -8.98 21.66
CA THR A 546 4.27 -7.90 21.39
C THR A 546 5.28 -7.77 22.53
N ASN A 547 6.55 -7.52 22.16
CA ASN A 547 7.63 -7.24 23.09
C ASN A 547 8.62 -6.23 22.49
N SER A 548 8.19 -4.98 22.38
CA SER A 548 8.96 -3.93 21.69
C SER A 548 10.21 -3.49 22.47
N THR A 549 10.20 -3.57 23.81
CA THR A 549 11.30 -3.05 24.66
C THR A 549 12.20 -4.13 25.24
N SER A 550 11.92 -5.42 24.99
CA SER A 550 12.58 -6.59 25.58
C SER A 550 12.44 -6.74 27.10
N LYS A 551 11.84 -5.75 27.80
CA LYS A 551 11.71 -5.75 29.27
C LYS A 551 10.60 -6.70 29.73
N ALA A 552 10.87 -7.47 30.78
CA ALA A 552 9.90 -8.40 31.34
C ALA A 552 8.62 -7.70 31.85
N SER A 553 8.75 -6.45 32.34
CA SER A 553 7.63 -5.64 32.83
C SER A 553 6.73 -5.06 31.74
N GLN A 554 7.05 -5.25 30.46
CA GLN A 554 6.30 -4.67 29.33
C GLN A 554 5.86 -5.71 28.31
N VAL A 555 5.90 -7.00 28.68
CA VAL A 555 5.43 -8.09 27.83
C VAL A 555 3.93 -7.95 27.56
N GLY A 556 3.54 -8.10 26.29
CA GLY A 556 2.12 -8.04 25.90
C GLY A 556 1.53 -6.64 25.95
N ASN A 557 2.34 -5.58 26.02
CA ASN A 557 1.84 -4.21 26.00
C ASN A 557 1.02 -3.95 24.72
N ALA A 558 -0.26 -3.64 24.89
CA ALA A 558 -1.18 -3.35 23.82
C ALA A 558 -2.02 -2.11 24.17
N VAL A 559 -2.08 -1.16 23.24
CA VAL A 559 -2.73 0.14 23.51
C VAL A 559 -4.22 -0.06 23.82
N GLY A 560 -4.60 0.17 25.08
CA GLY A 560 -5.98 0.10 25.52
C GLY A 560 -6.58 -1.31 25.55
N LEU A 561 -5.76 -2.36 25.53
CA LEU A 561 -6.20 -3.74 25.57
C LEU A 561 -5.52 -4.47 26.74
N ASP A 562 -6.31 -5.14 27.56
CA ASP A 562 -5.80 -6.18 28.47
C ASP A 562 -5.52 -7.44 27.63
N SER A 563 -4.30 -7.52 27.11
CA SER A 563 -3.89 -8.55 26.16
C SER A 563 -3.86 -9.95 26.80
N ALA A 564 -3.51 -10.06 28.09
CA ALA A 564 -3.45 -11.32 28.81
C ALA A 564 -4.85 -11.86 29.10
N ALA A 565 -5.76 -11.03 29.63
CA ALA A 565 -7.15 -11.42 29.84
C ALA A 565 -7.85 -11.73 28.51
N SER A 566 -7.56 -10.95 27.47
CA SER A 566 -8.09 -11.19 26.12
C SER A 566 -7.61 -12.52 25.55
N LEU A 567 -6.33 -12.86 25.67
CA LEU A 567 -5.80 -14.15 25.21
C LEU A 567 -6.46 -15.32 25.94
N LEU A 568 -6.56 -15.27 27.28
CA LEU A 568 -7.18 -16.35 28.04
C LEU A 568 -8.66 -16.54 27.66
N ARG A 569 -9.37 -15.44 27.38
CA ARG A 569 -10.76 -15.48 26.88
C ARG A 569 -10.85 -16.08 25.48
N ILE A 570 -9.93 -15.75 24.57
CA ILE A 570 -9.85 -16.37 23.25
C ILE A 570 -9.62 -17.87 23.39
N LEU A 571 -8.67 -18.30 24.22
CA LEU A 571 -8.37 -19.72 24.43
C LEU A 571 -9.57 -20.50 25.00
N ARG A 572 -10.29 -19.93 25.96
CA ARG A 572 -11.53 -20.53 26.50
C ARG A 572 -12.65 -20.60 25.47
N ALA A 573 -12.77 -19.59 24.60
CA ALA A 573 -13.74 -19.63 23.50
C ALA A 573 -13.39 -20.72 22.46
N LEU A 574 -12.10 -20.85 22.14
CA LEU A 574 -11.60 -21.91 21.26
C LEU A 574 -11.81 -23.31 21.87
N GLU A 575 -11.59 -23.49 23.17
CA GLU A 575 -11.91 -24.73 23.87
C GLU A 575 -13.39 -25.12 23.70
N ALA A 576 -14.30 -24.16 23.89
CA ALA A 576 -15.73 -24.36 23.72
C ALA A 576 -16.12 -24.74 22.28
N ASP A 577 -15.37 -24.25 21.29
CA ASP A 577 -15.53 -24.58 19.87
C ASP A 577 -14.79 -25.88 19.44
N GLY A 578 -14.23 -26.61 20.40
CA GLY A 578 -13.61 -27.92 20.20
C GLY A 578 -12.17 -27.88 19.68
N TYR A 579 -11.46 -26.76 19.86
CA TYR A 579 -10.02 -26.71 19.63
C TYR A 579 -9.25 -27.37 20.78
N ASP A 580 -8.11 -27.98 20.46
CA ASP A 580 -7.21 -28.55 21.46
C ASP A 580 -6.33 -27.45 22.05
N VAL A 581 -6.74 -26.91 23.21
CA VAL A 581 -6.02 -25.86 23.94
C VAL A 581 -5.33 -26.37 25.23
N GLY A 582 -5.33 -27.68 25.48
CA GLY A 582 -4.71 -28.25 26.68
C GLY A 582 -5.25 -27.68 28.01
N GLU A 583 -4.40 -27.67 29.04
CA GLU A 583 -4.73 -27.11 30.35
C GLU A 583 -4.38 -25.62 30.39
N LEU A 584 -5.38 -24.78 30.70
CA LEU A 584 -5.22 -23.32 30.75
C LEU A 584 -4.98 -22.85 32.19
N PRO A 585 -4.21 -21.76 32.39
CA PRO A 585 -4.06 -21.15 33.72
C PRO A 585 -5.38 -20.61 34.30
N ASP A 586 -5.46 -20.55 35.62
CA ASP A 586 -6.66 -20.07 36.33
C ASP A 586 -6.97 -18.59 36.04
N SER A 587 -5.93 -17.76 35.86
CA SER A 587 -6.04 -16.31 35.65
C SER A 587 -5.02 -15.78 34.62
N SER A 588 -5.27 -14.57 34.11
CA SER A 588 -4.34 -13.82 33.25
C SER A 588 -3.01 -13.52 33.96
N ASP A 589 -3.06 -13.24 35.26
CA ASP A 589 -1.84 -13.01 36.07
C ASP A 589 -0.99 -14.27 36.16
N ALA A 590 -1.61 -15.43 36.38
CA ALA A 590 -0.91 -16.72 36.41
C ALA A 590 -0.26 -17.02 35.05
N LEU A 591 -0.98 -16.78 33.95
CA LEU A 591 -0.46 -16.91 32.59
C LEU A 591 0.79 -16.04 32.38
N MET A 592 0.75 -14.77 32.78
CA MET A 592 1.88 -13.84 32.58
C MET A 592 3.07 -14.18 33.46
N HIS A 593 2.84 -14.51 34.74
CA HIS A 593 3.91 -14.92 35.65
C HIS A 593 4.60 -16.19 35.14
N GLU A 594 3.84 -17.20 34.70
CA GLU A 594 4.39 -18.44 34.20
C GLU A 594 5.20 -18.22 32.90
N LEU A 595 4.69 -17.38 31.98
CA LEU A 595 5.41 -17.02 30.75
C LEU A 595 6.75 -16.36 31.07
N ILE A 596 6.75 -15.34 31.93
CA ILE A 596 7.94 -14.56 32.29
C ILE A 596 8.96 -15.41 33.05
N GLU A 597 8.51 -16.28 33.97
CA GLU A 597 9.39 -17.16 34.76
C GLU A 597 10.05 -18.24 33.90
N ARG A 598 9.32 -18.81 32.94
CA ARG A 598 9.83 -19.84 32.03
C ARG A 598 10.90 -19.27 31.10
N SER A 599 10.60 -18.19 30.38
CA SER A 599 11.53 -17.57 29.44
C SER A 599 11.02 -16.19 29.01
N ASN A 600 11.90 -15.20 29.03
CA ASN A 600 11.68 -13.87 28.46
C ASN A 600 12.88 -13.44 27.60
N TYR A 601 13.00 -12.16 27.23
CA TYR A 601 14.16 -11.62 26.50
C TYR A 601 14.82 -10.46 27.26
N ASP A 602 14.62 -10.37 28.57
CA ASP A 602 15.17 -9.31 29.40
C ASP A 602 16.52 -9.75 29.97
N GLN A 603 17.61 -9.22 29.40
CA GLN A 603 18.97 -9.57 29.80
C GLN A 603 19.30 -9.21 31.27
N THR A 604 18.52 -8.31 31.90
CA THR A 604 18.76 -7.90 33.29
C THR A 604 18.32 -8.96 34.30
N VAL A 605 17.35 -9.80 33.92
CA VAL A 605 16.79 -10.87 34.77
C VAL A 605 16.99 -12.27 34.20
N MET A 606 17.41 -12.40 32.94
CA MET A 606 17.67 -13.67 32.29
C MET A 606 18.88 -14.40 32.88
N THR A 607 18.74 -15.71 33.10
CA THR A 607 19.82 -16.59 33.56
C THR A 607 20.06 -17.73 32.57
N PRO A 608 21.25 -18.36 32.56
CA PRO A 608 21.49 -19.57 31.77
C PRO A 608 20.50 -20.70 32.07
N ALA A 609 20.08 -20.84 33.33
CA ALA A 609 19.04 -21.80 33.73
C ALA A 609 17.65 -21.41 33.16
N GLY A 610 17.36 -20.12 32.99
CA GLY A 610 16.19 -19.63 32.27
C GLY A 610 16.21 -20.02 30.79
N LEU A 611 17.33 -19.79 30.10
CA LEU A 611 17.52 -20.20 28.70
C LEU A 611 17.38 -21.72 28.49
N ALA A 612 17.89 -22.53 29.42
CA ALA A 612 17.74 -23.98 29.38
C ALA A 612 16.27 -24.45 29.48
N ARG A 613 15.39 -23.62 30.07
CA ARG A 613 13.95 -23.87 30.23
C ARG A 613 13.09 -23.26 29.11
N SER A 614 13.69 -22.60 28.12
CA SER A 614 12.95 -22.05 26.98
C SER A 614 12.12 -23.13 26.28
N ALA A 615 10.86 -22.82 25.99
CA ALA A 615 9.91 -23.78 25.46
C ALA A 615 10.31 -24.34 24.10
N VAL A 616 11.09 -23.59 23.31
CA VAL A 616 11.57 -24.01 22.00
C VAL A 616 13.08 -23.82 21.94
N ARG A 617 13.78 -24.89 21.54
CA ARG A 617 15.23 -24.90 21.34
C ARG A 617 15.53 -25.44 19.95
N ILE A 618 16.06 -24.60 19.07
CA ILE A 618 16.32 -24.93 17.67
C ILE A 618 17.81 -25.22 17.50
N PRO A 619 18.22 -26.42 17.04
CA PRO A 619 19.62 -26.72 16.76
C PRO A 619 20.22 -25.74 15.75
N THR A 620 21.45 -25.30 16.00
CA THR A 620 22.19 -24.38 15.10
C THR A 620 22.21 -24.85 13.65
N GLU A 621 22.44 -26.15 13.43
CA GLU A 621 22.49 -26.75 12.08
C GLU A 621 21.16 -26.60 11.35
N ARG A 622 20.05 -26.87 12.06
CA ARG A 622 18.70 -26.72 11.52
C ARG A 622 18.38 -25.27 11.17
N TYR A 623 18.78 -24.33 12.02
CA TYR A 623 18.61 -22.92 11.72
C TYR A 623 19.47 -22.46 10.53
N ALA A 624 20.68 -23.00 10.37
CA ALA A 624 21.53 -22.66 9.24
C ALA A 624 20.92 -23.10 7.90
N GLU A 625 20.24 -24.26 7.85
CA GLU A 625 19.46 -24.71 6.68
C GLU A 625 18.36 -23.70 6.34
N TRP A 626 17.56 -23.32 7.33
CA TRP A 626 16.50 -22.32 7.14
C TRP A 626 17.02 -20.94 6.74
N PHE A 627 18.16 -20.53 7.28
CA PHE A 627 18.80 -19.26 6.91
C PHE A 627 19.26 -19.28 5.45
N ALA A 628 19.72 -20.41 4.94
CA ALA A 628 20.14 -20.57 3.55
C ALA A 628 18.97 -20.47 2.53
N GLU A 629 17.72 -20.66 2.97
CA GLU A 629 16.51 -20.49 2.15
C GLU A 629 16.14 -19.01 1.93
N LEU A 630 16.63 -18.10 2.78
CA LEU A 630 16.37 -16.66 2.66
C LEU A 630 17.00 -16.09 1.38
N PRO A 631 16.47 -15.00 0.81
CA PRO A 631 17.12 -14.31 -0.28
C PRO A 631 18.57 -13.91 0.04
N PRO A 632 19.50 -13.95 -0.92
CA PRO A 632 20.89 -13.59 -0.69
C PRO A 632 21.08 -12.17 -0.10
N SER A 633 20.20 -11.22 -0.44
CA SER A 633 20.26 -9.86 0.13
C SER A 633 19.98 -9.87 1.63
N GLN A 634 18.99 -10.63 2.08
CA GLN A 634 18.62 -10.77 3.49
C GLN A 634 19.71 -11.51 4.26
N GLN A 635 20.26 -12.58 3.68
CA GLN A 635 21.39 -13.30 4.28
C GLN A 635 22.60 -12.40 4.50
N ARG A 636 22.98 -11.59 3.50
CA ARG A 636 24.10 -10.63 3.62
C ARG A 636 23.84 -9.61 4.73
N ARG A 637 22.70 -8.92 4.68
CA ARG A 637 22.33 -7.88 5.67
C ARG A 637 22.31 -8.43 7.09
N MET A 638 21.67 -9.59 7.29
CA MET A 638 21.64 -10.23 8.61
C MET A 638 23.04 -10.67 9.06
N THR A 639 23.88 -11.18 8.15
CA THR A 639 25.24 -11.62 8.49
C THR A 639 26.17 -10.46 8.83
N GLU A 640 26.07 -9.36 8.09
CA GLU A 640 26.85 -8.14 8.31
C GLU A 640 26.51 -7.52 9.67
N GLN A 641 25.22 -7.48 10.04
CA GLN A 641 24.77 -6.88 11.30
C GLN A 641 24.91 -7.82 12.50
N TRP A 642 24.58 -9.10 12.36
CA TRP A 642 24.41 -10.03 13.49
C TRP A 642 25.40 -11.20 13.50
N GLY A 643 26.34 -11.24 12.55
CA GLY A 643 27.28 -12.33 12.37
C GLY A 643 26.69 -13.53 11.63
N LYS A 644 27.48 -14.60 11.47
CA LYS A 644 27.00 -15.82 10.80
C LYS A 644 25.89 -16.51 11.61
N PRO A 645 24.93 -17.21 10.95
CA PRO A 645 23.93 -17.99 11.67
C PRO A 645 24.61 -18.95 12.66
N PRO A 646 24.11 -19.07 13.91
CA PRO A 646 22.84 -18.56 14.43
C PRO A 646 22.95 -17.18 15.10
N GLY A 647 24.08 -16.48 14.94
CA GLY A 647 24.43 -15.31 15.76
C GLY A 647 24.78 -15.72 17.20
N THR A 648 24.68 -14.76 18.12
CA THR A 648 25.00 -14.95 19.55
C THR A 648 23.80 -14.73 20.48
N ALA A 649 22.76 -14.04 20.02
CA ALA A 649 21.61 -13.69 20.84
C ALA A 649 20.75 -14.91 21.18
N TYR A 650 20.56 -15.16 22.48
CA TYR A 650 19.74 -16.25 23.03
C TYR A 650 20.16 -17.65 22.54
N VAL A 651 21.47 -17.88 22.41
CA VAL A 651 22.04 -19.21 22.09
C VAL A 651 22.53 -19.88 23.36
N HIS A 652 22.11 -21.12 23.60
CA HIS A 652 22.54 -21.95 24.73
C HIS A 652 22.72 -23.42 24.30
N ASP A 653 23.88 -24.00 24.62
CA ASP A 653 24.30 -25.35 24.21
C ASP A 653 24.16 -25.63 22.71
N GLY A 654 24.55 -24.67 21.87
CA GLY A 654 24.46 -24.81 20.42
C GLY A 654 23.02 -24.80 19.87
N GLN A 655 22.06 -24.30 20.65
CA GLN A 655 20.66 -24.16 20.25
C GLN A 655 20.16 -22.73 20.44
N LEU A 656 19.39 -22.22 19.47
CA LEU A 656 18.63 -20.98 19.60
C LEU A 656 17.41 -21.20 20.48
N CYS A 657 17.31 -20.43 21.57
CA CYS A 657 16.26 -20.57 22.57
C CYS A 657 15.19 -19.49 22.33
N LEU A 658 13.92 -19.91 22.20
CA LEU A 658 12.78 -19.01 21.99
C LEU A 658 11.81 -19.07 23.17
N ALA A 659 11.34 -17.89 23.57
CA ALA A 659 10.40 -17.74 24.67
C ALA A 659 8.95 -18.00 24.24
N GLY A 660 8.24 -18.82 25.01
CA GLY A 660 6.83 -19.11 24.79
C GLY A 660 6.30 -20.22 25.70
N MET A 661 5.05 -20.62 25.47
CA MET A 661 4.33 -21.66 26.20
C MET A 661 3.43 -22.46 25.25
N THR A 662 3.25 -23.75 25.55
CA THR A 662 2.39 -24.65 24.75
C THR A 662 1.15 -25.03 25.53
N PHE A 663 0.00 -24.97 24.86
CA PHE A 663 -1.34 -25.25 25.38
C PHE A 663 -2.05 -26.16 24.38
N GLY A 664 -1.91 -27.48 24.53
CA GLY A 664 -2.41 -28.44 23.54
C GLY A 664 -1.80 -28.21 22.15
N LYS A 665 -2.61 -27.84 21.17
CA LYS A 665 -2.20 -27.43 19.81
C LYS A 665 -2.08 -25.92 19.63
N CYS A 666 -2.21 -25.14 20.69
CA CYS A 666 -1.92 -23.72 20.72
C CYS A 666 -0.50 -23.45 21.25
N PHE A 667 0.16 -22.44 20.71
CA PHE A 667 1.45 -21.96 21.21
C PHE A 667 1.41 -20.45 21.41
N VAL A 668 1.78 -19.99 22.60
CA VAL A 668 1.87 -18.58 22.96
C VAL A 668 3.34 -18.19 22.93
N ALA A 669 3.72 -17.43 21.90
CA ALA A 669 5.07 -16.94 21.67
C ALA A 669 5.24 -15.53 22.24
N LEU A 670 6.43 -15.25 22.78
CA LEU A 670 6.88 -13.88 22.94
C LEU A 670 7.60 -13.44 21.67
N GLN A 671 7.17 -12.35 21.03
CA GLN A 671 7.85 -11.83 19.85
C GLN A 671 9.30 -11.47 20.20
N PRO A 672 10.30 -11.95 19.44
CA PRO A 672 11.68 -11.57 19.62
C PRO A 672 11.89 -10.05 19.50
N PRO A 673 12.81 -9.47 20.28
CA PRO A 673 13.12 -8.05 20.17
C PRO A 673 13.73 -7.72 18.82
N ARG A 674 13.52 -6.47 18.40
CA ARG A 674 13.86 -6.01 17.06
C ARG A 674 15.36 -5.97 16.75
N GLY A 675 16.19 -5.79 17.77
CA GLY A 675 17.66 -5.70 17.69
C GLY A 675 18.25 -4.39 18.21
N TYR A 676 17.49 -3.28 18.26
CA TYR A 676 18.02 -1.97 18.68
C TYR A 676 18.57 -1.93 20.12
N GLY A 677 18.04 -2.75 21.03
CA GLY A 677 18.61 -2.88 22.38
C GLY A 677 19.91 -3.67 22.44
N MET A 678 20.24 -4.43 21.37
CA MET A 678 21.47 -5.22 21.26
C MET A 678 22.59 -4.45 20.56
N ASP A 679 22.24 -3.43 19.77
CA ASP A 679 23.16 -2.49 19.13
C ASP A 679 22.56 -1.08 19.25
N ALA A 680 23.02 -0.33 20.26
CA ALA A 680 22.51 1.00 20.55
C ALA A 680 22.91 2.03 19.47
N ASP A 681 24.04 1.84 18.78
CA ASP A 681 24.50 2.76 17.74
C ASP A 681 23.58 2.70 16.51
N ALA A 682 22.99 1.53 16.23
CA ALA A 682 22.00 1.35 15.18
C ALA A 682 20.75 2.24 15.35
N ILE A 683 20.42 2.68 16.57
CA ILE A 683 19.30 3.60 16.82
C ILE A 683 19.52 4.93 16.07
N TYR A 684 20.75 5.41 16.01
CA TYR A 684 21.10 6.69 15.37
C TYR A 684 21.39 6.54 13.88
N HIS A 685 21.92 5.39 13.47
CA HIS A 685 22.53 5.24 12.14
C HIS A 685 21.82 4.24 11.22
N THR A 686 20.88 3.44 11.72
CA THR A 686 20.32 2.31 10.95
C THR A 686 18.80 2.17 11.16
N PRO A 687 17.99 3.07 10.57
CA PRO A 687 16.52 2.97 10.64
C PRO A 687 15.96 1.72 9.94
N ASP A 688 16.74 1.09 9.06
CA ASP A 688 16.38 -0.12 8.32
C ASP A 688 17.08 -1.39 8.85
N LEU A 689 17.44 -1.40 10.15
CA LEU A 689 18.16 -2.49 10.82
C LEU A 689 17.61 -3.87 10.44
N PRO A 690 18.36 -4.83 9.90
CA PRO A 690 17.82 -6.16 9.61
C PRO A 690 17.35 -6.87 10.91
N PRO A 691 16.31 -7.72 10.86
CA PRO A 691 15.91 -8.53 12.01
C PRO A 691 17.03 -9.49 12.44
N THR A 692 17.03 -9.84 13.73
CA THR A 692 18.01 -10.76 14.33
C THR A 692 17.75 -12.22 13.93
N HIS A 693 18.74 -13.09 14.16
CA HIS A 693 18.61 -14.51 13.82
C HIS A 693 17.48 -15.23 14.58
N HIS A 694 17.35 -14.98 15.89
CA HIS A 694 16.28 -15.55 16.73
C HIS A 694 14.89 -15.02 16.33
N TYR A 695 14.78 -13.78 15.83
CA TYR A 695 13.54 -13.26 15.23
C TYR A 695 13.13 -14.10 14.03
N HIS A 696 14.03 -14.31 13.06
CA HIS A 696 13.77 -15.19 11.91
C HIS A 696 13.41 -16.62 12.35
N ALA A 697 14.16 -17.16 13.32
CA ALA A 697 14.00 -18.53 13.80
C ALA A 697 12.59 -18.80 14.33
N LEU A 698 12.00 -17.87 15.09
CA LEU A 698 10.63 -18.02 15.60
C LEU A 698 9.62 -18.18 14.45
N TYR A 699 9.56 -17.23 13.52
CA TYR A 699 8.55 -17.27 12.46
C TYR A 699 8.75 -18.47 11.52
N ARG A 700 10.00 -18.82 11.24
CA ARG A 700 10.31 -20.02 10.45
C ARG A 700 9.88 -21.31 11.15
N TRP A 701 10.14 -21.45 12.45
CA TRP A 701 9.72 -22.61 13.25
C TRP A 701 8.20 -22.71 13.37
N LEU A 702 7.51 -21.59 13.55
CA LEU A 702 6.04 -21.55 13.62
C LEU A 702 5.40 -22.10 12.35
N ARG A 703 5.97 -21.80 11.18
CA ARG A 703 5.47 -22.24 9.87
C ARG A 703 5.90 -23.64 9.47
N GLU A 704 7.06 -24.09 9.94
CA GLU A 704 7.63 -25.37 9.54
C GLU A 704 6.70 -26.53 9.96
N PRO A 705 6.41 -27.50 9.08
CA PRO A 705 5.57 -28.63 9.43
C PRO A 705 6.08 -29.41 10.64
N THR A 706 5.16 -29.97 11.43
CA THR A 706 5.50 -30.82 12.58
C THR A 706 6.37 -32.02 12.21
N ALA A 707 6.15 -32.60 11.03
CA ALA A 707 6.97 -33.69 10.50
C ALA A 707 8.45 -33.31 10.29
N LEU A 708 8.76 -32.01 10.18
CA LEU A 708 10.09 -31.46 9.96
C LEU A 708 10.64 -30.72 11.20
N GLY A 709 10.04 -30.95 12.37
CA GLY A 709 10.47 -30.39 13.66
C GLY A 709 9.98 -28.98 13.96
N GLY A 710 9.06 -28.44 13.17
CA GLY A 710 8.39 -27.17 13.42
C GLY A 710 7.10 -27.29 14.23
N PHE A 711 6.45 -26.16 14.47
CA PHE A 711 5.12 -26.13 15.11
C PHE A 711 3.99 -26.45 14.13
N GLY A 712 4.14 -26.09 12.86
CA GLY A 712 3.15 -26.34 11.81
C GLY A 712 1.86 -25.56 12.03
N ALA A 713 1.95 -24.26 12.33
CA ALA A 713 0.79 -23.39 12.50
C ALA A 713 -0.10 -23.41 11.25
N ASP A 714 -1.41 -23.51 11.49
CA ASP A 714 -2.42 -23.28 10.46
C ASP A 714 -2.80 -21.80 10.37
N ALA A 715 -2.71 -21.06 11.48
CA ALA A 715 -2.88 -19.61 11.55
C ALA A 715 -2.07 -19.00 12.70
N MET A 716 -1.79 -17.70 12.57
CA MET A 716 -1.16 -16.87 13.59
C MET A 716 -2.11 -15.76 14.05
N ILE A 717 -2.04 -15.43 15.33
CA ILE A 717 -2.80 -14.35 15.96
C ILE A 717 -1.81 -13.44 16.69
N HIS A 718 -1.68 -12.18 16.26
CA HIS A 718 -0.98 -11.16 17.05
C HIS A 718 -1.95 -10.54 18.05
N VAL A 719 -1.67 -10.66 19.35
CA VAL A 719 -2.63 -10.24 20.40
C VAL A 719 -2.41 -8.77 20.74
N GLY A 720 -3.12 -7.88 20.04
CA GLY A 720 -3.15 -6.45 20.32
C GLY A 720 -2.14 -5.62 19.53
N LYS A 721 -2.48 -4.35 19.33
CA LYS A 721 -1.63 -3.34 18.66
C LYS A 721 -0.35 -3.07 19.45
N HIS A 722 0.84 -3.01 18.85
CA HIS A 722 1.21 -3.44 17.50
C HIS A 722 2.43 -4.35 17.60
N GLY A 723 2.57 -5.26 16.66
CA GLY A 723 3.73 -6.13 16.54
C GLY A 723 4.85 -5.35 15.86
N THR A 724 5.95 -6.03 15.56
CA THR A 724 7.08 -5.44 14.83
C THR A 724 7.30 -6.07 13.46
N LEU A 725 6.52 -7.11 13.10
CA LEU A 725 6.69 -7.89 11.87
C LEU A 725 6.36 -7.04 10.63
N GLU A 726 5.21 -6.38 10.66
CA GLU A 726 4.70 -5.47 9.66
C GLU A 726 5.53 -4.18 9.53
N TRP A 727 6.49 -3.97 10.43
CA TRP A 727 7.42 -2.85 10.45
C TRP A 727 8.85 -3.25 10.08
N LEU A 728 9.11 -4.52 9.77
CA LEU A 728 10.44 -4.95 9.32
C LEU A 728 10.82 -4.27 7.97
N PRO A 729 12.12 -4.15 7.65
CA PRO A 729 12.59 -3.47 6.44
C PRO A 729 12.07 -4.15 5.17
N GLY A 730 11.72 -3.33 4.19
CA GLY A 730 11.16 -3.77 2.92
C GLY A 730 10.27 -2.69 2.31
N LYS A 731 9.53 -3.05 1.25
CA LYS A 731 8.65 -2.12 0.55
C LYS A 731 7.51 -1.62 1.45
N GLY A 732 7.03 -0.40 1.19
CA GLY A 732 5.88 0.17 1.92
C GLY A 732 4.56 -0.57 1.66
N VAL A 733 4.31 -0.99 0.42
CA VAL A 733 3.14 -1.79 0.03
C VAL A 733 3.46 -2.63 -1.20
N GLY A 734 2.81 -3.78 -1.37
CA GLY A 734 3.06 -4.69 -2.49
C GLY A 734 4.43 -5.35 -2.36
N LEU A 735 4.59 -6.17 -1.32
CA LEU A 735 5.89 -6.72 -0.92
C LEU A 735 6.47 -7.69 -1.96
N SER A 736 7.80 -7.66 -2.08
CA SER A 736 8.59 -8.65 -2.82
C SER A 736 9.20 -9.68 -1.87
N ARG A 737 9.78 -10.75 -2.43
CA ARG A 737 10.51 -11.78 -1.68
C ARG A 737 11.65 -11.21 -0.84
N GLU A 738 12.23 -10.10 -1.28
CA GLU A 738 13.32 -9.39 -0.61
C GLU A 738 12.86 -8.61 0.64
N CYS A 739 11.56 -8.50 0.89
CA CYS A 739 11.02 -7.86 2.09
C CYS A 739 11.01 -8.84 3.28
N PHE A 740 11.56 -8.44 4.43
CA PHE A 740 11.58 -9.29 5.62
C PHE A 740 10.17 -9.71 6.12
N PRO A 741 9.13 -8.84 6.14
CA PRO A 741 7.79 -9.28 6.53
C PRO A 741 7.26 -10.41 5.65
N ASP A 742 7.54 -10.36 4.34
CA ASP A 742 7.11 -11.36 3.36
C ASP A 742 7.80 -12.70 3.63
N SER A 743 9.14 -12.71 3.70
CA SER A 743 9.91 -13.94 3.86
C SER A 743 9.66 -14.62 5.22
N PHE A 744 9.39 -13.84 6.27
CA PHE A 744 9.20 -14.37 7.62
C PHE A 744 7.79 -14.92 7.82
N LEU A 745 6.76 -14.18 7.41
CA LEU A 745 5.36 -14.62 7.60
C LEU A 745 4.96 -15.73 6.63
N GLY A 746 5.50 -15.72 5.40
CA GLY A 746 5.12 -16.73 4.42
C GLY A 746 3.64 -16.69 4.04
N ASP A 747 3.12 -17.84 3.65
CA ASP A 747 1.72 -18.07 3.34
C ASP A 747 0.80 -18.14 4.59
N LEU A 748 1.34 -17.99 5.80
CA LEU A 748 0.58 -18.19 7.04
C LEU A 748 -0.49 -17.11 7.23
N PRO A 749 -1.78 -17.48 7.40
CA PRO A 749 -2.83 -16.53 7.71
C PRO A 749 -2.55 -15.81 9.04
N LEU A 750 -2.63 -14.49 9.03
CA LEU A 750 -2.45 -13.64 10.22
C LEU A 750 -3.79 -12.99 10.58
N PHE A 751 -4.32 -13.32 11.74
CA PHE A 751 -5.46 -12.62 12.35
C PHE A 751 -4.95 -11.63 13.38
N TYR A 752 -5.58 -10.46 13.46
CA TYR A 752 -5.03 -9.38 14.26
C TYR A 752 -6.13 -8.58 14.98
N PRO A 753 -6.42 -8.91 16.27
CA PRO A 753 -7.12 -8.02 17.17
C PRO A 753 -6.48 -6.63 17.25
N PHE A 754 -7.20 -5.61 16.80
CA PHE A 754 -6.67 -4.25 16.67
C PHE A 754 -7.70 -3.20 17.15
N VAL A 755 -7.25 -2.10 17.75
CA VAL A 755 -8.18 -1.09 18.27
C VAL A 755 -8.81 -0.28 17.14
N ILE A 756 -10.13 -0.09 17.18
CA ILE A 756 -10.90 0.53 16.08
C ILE A 756 -10.49 1.98 15.76
N ASN A 757 -10.02 2.72 16.77
CA ASN A 757 -9.63 4.13 16.62
C ASN A 757 -8.19 4.33 16.13
N ASP A 758 -7.50 3.27 15.72
CA ASP A 758 -6.17 3.35 15.12
C ASP A 758 -6.09 2.68 13.74
N PRO A 759 -6.80 3.24 12.74
CA PRO A 759 -6.84 2.66 11.40
C PRO A 759 -5.47 2.72 10.69
N GLY A 760 -4.61 3.67 11.04
CA GLY A 760 -3.32 3.88 10.36
C GLY A 760 -2.39 2.68 10.50
N GLU A 761 -2.14 2.23 11.72
CA GLU A 761 -1.25 1.09 11.96
C GLU A 761 -1.93 -0.25 11.63
N GLY A 762 -3.25 -0.37 11.84
CA GLY A 762 -4.00 -1.55 11.39
C GLY A 762 -3.88 -1.74 9.87
N THR A 763 -3.91 -0.65 9.10
CA THR A 763 -3.70 -0.66 7.65
C THR A 763 -2.28 -1.10 7.28
N GLN A 764 -1.26 -0.72 8.05
CA GLN A 764 0.11 -1.19 7.84
C GLN A 764 0.19 -2.72 7.94
N ALA A 765 -0.45 -3.32 8.95
CA ALA A 765 -0.50 -4.77 9.11
C ALA A 765 -1.24 -5.45 7.94
N LYS A 766 -2.37 -4.88 7.47
CA LYS A 766 -3.09 -5.38 6.27
C LYS A 766 -2.19 -5.41 5.04
N ARG A 767 -1.42 -4.34 4.81
CA ARG A 767 -0.66 -4.12 3.56
C ARG A 767 0.73 -4.75 3.54
N ARG A 768 1.33 -5.02 4.72
CA ARG A 768 2.71 -5.55 4.84
C ARG A 768 2.79 -6.92 5.50
N ALA A 769 1.70 -7.44 6.05
CA ALA A 769 1.66 -8.77 6.67
C ALA A 769 0.36 -9.53 6.34
N HIS A 770 -0.35 -9.12 5.28
CA HIS A 770 -1.62 -9.72 4.84
C HIS A 770 -2.60 -10.02 5.99
N ALA A 771 -2.61 -9.12 6.99
CA ALA A 771 -3.35 -9.32 8.22
C ALA A 771 -4.85 -9.17 7.99
N THR A 772 -5.64 -10.04 8.59
CA THR A 772 -7.07 -9.90 8.76
C THR A 772 -7.32 -9.21 10.09
N ILE A 773 -7.61 -7.90 10.04
CA ILE A 773 -7.91 -7.11 11.23
C ILE A 773 -9.27 -7.51 11.79
N LEU A 774 -9.29 -7.80 13.09
CA LEU A 774 -10.48 -8.01 13.89
C LEU A 774 -10.56 -6.83 14.85
N ASP A 775 -11.35 -5.82 14.52
CA ASP A 775 -11.38 -4.62 15.34
C ASP A 775 -12.06 -4.85 16.70
N HIS A 776 -11.64 -4.08 17.69
CA HIS A 776 -12.23 -4.10 19.02
C HIS A 776 -12.48 -2.68 19.54
N LEU A 777 -13.39 -2.57 20.50
CA LEU A 777 -13.72 -1.30 21.14
C LEU A 777 -12.48 -0.71 21.83
N PRO A 778 -12.37 0.64 21.92
CA PRO A 778 -11.43 1.25 22.82
C PRO A 778 -11.76 0.90 24.28
N PRO A 779 -10.85 1.16 25.24
CA PRO A 779 -11.19 1.12 26.65
C PRO A 779 -12.46 1.92 26.95
N PRO A 780 -13.24 1.51 27.98
CA PRO A 780 -14.31 2.35 28.50
C PRO A 780 -13.78 3.75 28.83
N LEU A 781 -14.55 4.76 28.46
CA LEU A 781 -14.24 6.16 28.76
C LEU A 781 -15.06 6.63 29.95
N THR A 782 -14.46 7.50 30.76
CA THR A 782 -15.11 8.22 31.86
C THR A 782 -14.62 9.66 31.88
N ARG A 783 -15.28 10.51 32.65
CA ARG A 783 -14.76 11.84 32.99
C ARG A 783 -13.63 11.72 34.00
N ALA A 784 -12.65 12.61 33.89
CA ALA A 784 -11.58 12.69 34.87
C ALA A 784 -12.09 13.09 36.26
N ASP A 785 -13.14 13.92 36.30
CA ASP A 785 -13.67 14.57 37.50
C ASP A 785 -12.56 15.33 38.27
N THR A 786 -12.91 15.97 39.39
CA THR A 786 -11.94 16.62 40.28
C THR A 786 -11.72 15.74 41.52
N TYR A 787 -10.48 15.68 42.00
CA TYR A 787 -10.12 14.89 43.18
C TYR A 787 -9.05 15.58 44.02
N GLY A 788 -8.97 15.20 45.29
CA GLY A 788 -8.01 15.76 46.24
C GLY A 788 -8.08 17.30 46.28
N PRO A 789 -6.94 17.99 46.20
CA PRO A 789 -6.92 19.45 46.27
C PRO A 789 -7.69 20.19 45.16
N LEU A 790 -7.89 19.59 43.98
CA LEU A 790 -8.70 20.21 42.92
C LEU A 790 -10.19 20.23 43.27
N ALA A 791 -10.66 19.20 43.98
CA ALA A 791 -12.03 19.17 44.49
C ALA A 791 -12.22 20.14 45.66
N GLU A 792 -11.20 20.29 46.52
CA GLU A 792 -11.16 21.31 47.57
C GLU A 792 -11.22 22.72 46.96
N LEU A 793 -10.45 22.97 45.89
CA LEU A 793 -10.44 24.26 45.19
C LEU A 793 -11.80 24.57 44.55
N ALA A 794 -12.42 23.59 43.88
CA ALA A 794 -13.77 23.75 43.31
C ALA A 794 -14.80 24.11 44.39
N ALA A 795 -14.74 23.45 45.56
CA ALA A 795 -15.65 23.76 46.68
C ALA A 795 -15.46 25.17 47.24
N LEU A 796 -14.22 25.66 47.31
CA LEU A 796 -13.93 27.03 47.74
C LEU A 796 -14.41 28.07 46.72
N VAL A 797 -14.30 27.79 45.43
CA VAL A 797 -14.83 28.63 44.35
C VAL A 797 -16.36 28.70 44.41
N ASP A 798 -17.04 27.56 44.62
CA ASP A 798 -18.49 27.52 44.84
C ASP A 798 -18.93 28.33 46.08
N GLU A 799 -18.20 28.20 47.19
CA GLU A 799 -18.45 28.97 48.42
C GLU A 799 -18.26 30.47 48.19
N TYR A 800 -17.32 30.85 47.33
CA TYR A 800 -17.08 32.25 46.98
C TYR A 800 -18.28 32.86 46.29
N TYR A 801 -18.82 32.21 45.25
CA TYR A 801 -20.01 32.69 44.55
C TYR A 801 -21.24 32.78 45.46
N GLN A 802 -21.38 31.86 46.43
CA GLN A 802 -22.47 31.92 47.41
C GLN A 802 -22.32 33.09 48.39
N LEU A 803 -21.12 33.30 48.94
CA LEU A 803 -20.86 34.37 49.90
C LEU A 803 -20.89 35.76 49.26
N GLU A 804 -20.56 35.88 47.98
CA GLU A 804 -20.68 37.13 47.24
C GLU A 804 -22.13 37.66 47.23
N LEU A 805 -23.12 36.76 47.25
CA LEU A 805 -24.54 37.12 47.31
C LEU A 805 -25.07 37.29 48.75
N LEU A 806 -24.53 36.54 49.70
CA LEU A 806 -25.09 36.41 51.05
C LEU A 806 -24.37 37.25 52.11
N ASP A 807 -23.03 37.31 52.07
CA ASP A 807 -22.20 38.00 53.05
C ASP A 807 -20.83 38.40 52.46
N PRO A 808 -20.79 39.48 51.64
CA PRO A 808 -19.57 39.93 50.96
C PRO A 808 -18.41 40.29 51.90
N SER A 809 -18.70 40.53 53.19
CA SER A 809 -17.68 40.91 54.18
C SER A 809 -16.67 39.78 54.46
N LYS A 810 -16.99 38.54 54.09
CA LYS A 810 -16.15 37.35 54.29
C LYS A 810 -15.30 36.97 53.07
N LEU A 811 -15.49 37.61 51.92
CA LEU A 811 -14.76 37.27 50.69
C LEU A 811 -13.23 37.32 50.84
N PRO A 812 -12.61 38.30 51.53
CA PRO A 812 -11.15 38.36 51.65
C PRO A 812 -10.54 37.13 52.35
N LEU A 813 -11.25 36.55 53.32
CA LEU A 813 -10.79 35.35 54.01
C LEU A 813 -10.76 34.15 53.05
N LEU A 814 -11.82 33.99 52.26
CA LEU A 814 -11.95 32.88 51.33
C LEU A 814 -10.99 33.01 50.14
N GLN A 815 -10.75 34.23 49.65
CA GLN A 815 -9.72 34.52 48.65
C GLN A 815 -8.34 34.09 49.12
N GLY A 816 -7.99 34.37 50.38
CA GLY A 816 -6.72 33.90 50.99
C GLY A 816 -6.62 32.37 51.04
N GLN A 817 -7.71 31.68 51.37
CA GLN A 817 -7.76 30.21 51.40
C GLN A 817 -7.62 29.58 50.01
N ILE A 818 -8.31 30.15 49.01
CA ILE A 818 -8.21 29.74 47.61
C ILE A 818 -6.75 29.89 47.14
N TRP A 819 -6.13 31.03 47.46
CA TRP A 819 -4.76 31.32 47.06
C TRP A 819 -3.73 30.39 47.73
N GLU A 820 -3.86 30.15 49.04
CA GLU A 820 -3.00 29.20 49.76
C GLU A 820 -3.10 27.79 49.14
N LEU A 821 -4.31 27.36 48.78
CA LEU A 821 -4.52 26.06 48.16
C LEU A 821 -3.93 26.00 46.74
N VAL A 822 -4.08 27.05 45.94
CA VAL A 822 -3.43 27.17 44.62
C VAL A 822 -1.92 27.02 44.72
N GLN A 823 -1.29 27.69 45.70
CA GLN A 823 0.16 27.61 45.91
C GLN A 823 0.58 26.21 46.37
N LYS A 824 -0.12 25.64 47.35
CA LYS A 824 0.15 24.30 47.88
C LYS A 824 0.02 23.19 46.82
N THR A 825 -0.80 23.41 45.81
CA THR A 825 -1.07 22.45 44.73
C THR A 825 -0.17 22.61 43.51
N ASN A 826 0.74 23.58 43.53
CA ASN A 826 1.58 23.97 42.39
C ASN A 826 0.77 24.36 41.14
N LEU A 827 -0.50 24.75 41.29
CA LEU A 827 -1.31 25.30 40.19
C LEU A 827 -0.87 26.70 39.81
N GLY A 828 0.06 27.31 40.56
CA GLY A 828 0.60 28.63 40.27
C GLY A 828 1.22 28.74 38.87
N GLU A 829 1.86 27.68 38.34
CA GLU A 829 2.43 27.69 36.98
C GLU A 829 1.35 27.59 35.89
N ASP A 830 0.36 26.71 36.07
CA ASP A 830 -0.82 26.59 35.21
C ASP A 830 -1.61 27.91 35.16
N LEU A 831 -1.87 28.50 36.34
CA LEU A 831 -2.61 29.76 36.48
C LEU A 831 -1.81 30.96 36.01
N SER A 832 -0.50 31.03 36.23
CA SER A 832 0.36 32.10 35.70
C SER A 832 0.35 32.11 34.16
N THR A 833 0.33 30.93 33.53
CA THR A 833 0.19 30.79 32.06
C THR A 833 -1.21 31.20 31.57
N MET A 834 -2.25 30.99 32.38
CA MET A 834 -3.63 31.40 32.06
C MET A 834 -3.82 32.92 32.22
N LEU A 835 -3.36 33.50 33.32
CA LEU A 835 -3.49 34.93 33.65
C LEU A 835 -2.66 35.85 32.75
N THR A 836 -1.65 35.31 32.04
CA THR A 836 -0.86 36.04 31.04
C THR A 836 -1.48 36.04 29.64
N ARG A 837 -2.62 35.35 29.41
CA ARG A 837 -3.37 35.45 28.16
C ARG A 837 -4.04 36.83 28.08
N ASN A 838 -3.93 37.47 26.93
CA ASN A 838 -4.46 38.82 26.73
C ASN A 838 -5.98 38.75 26.47
N HIS A 839 -6.79 39.08 27.48
CA HIS A 839 -8.26 39.00 27.41
C HIS A 839 -8.92 40.20 26.69
N GLY A 840 -8.12 41.11 26.12
CA GLY A 840 -8.60 42.16 25.22
C GLY A 840 -9.18 43.40 25.93
N ASP A 841 -9.48 43.33 27.23
CA ASP A 841 -9.90 44.46 28.05
C ASP A 841 -8.85 44.88 29.10
N HIS A 842 -8.09 43.95 29.71
CA HIS A 842 -7.02 44.26 30.69
C HIS A 842 -5.78 43.34 30.56
N VAL A 843 -4.59 43.83 30.92
CA VAL A 843 -3.33 43.05 31.03
C VAL A 843 -2.82 43.19 32.46
N HIS A 844 -2.64 42.07 33.16
CA HIS A 844 -1.97 42.06 34.45
C HIS A 844 -0.48 41.77 34.23
N GLU A 845 0.42 42.72 34.57
CA GLU A 845 1.84 42.37 34.74
C GLU A 845 1.94 41.52 36.01
N TRP A 846 2.39 40.27 35.86
CA TRP A 846 2.61 39.36 36.98
C TRP A 846 3.85 39.81 37.77
N ASP A 847 3.66 40.22 39.01
CA ASP A 847 4.70 40.56 39.98
C ASP A 847 4.77 39.43 41.02
N ASP A 848 5.88 38.69 40.98
CA ASP A 848 6.15 37.53 41.84
C ASP A 848 6.65 37.91 43.24
N THR A 849 6.75 39.20 43.55
CA THR A 849 7.15 39.66 44.90
C THR A 849 6.04 39.42 45.92
N GLU A 850 6.36 38.70 47.00
CA GLU A 850 5.40 38.31 48.05
C GLU A 850 5.23 39.40 49.13
N THR A 851 4.02 39.51 49.67
CA THR A 851 3.72 40.24 50.91
C THR A 851 4.32 39.53 52.14
N GLU A 852 4.33 40.18 53.31
CA GLU A 852 4.83 39.57 54.57
C GLU A 852 4.13 38.25 54.94
N ASP A 853 2.93 38.01 54.40
CA ASP A 853 2.13 36.80 54.59
C ASP A 853 2.29 35.75 53.47
N GLY A 854 3.21 35.95 52.51
CA GLY A 854 3.53 34.98 51.44
C GLY A 854 2.58 35.01 50.23
N VAL A 855 1.86 36.11 50.01
CA VAL A 855 0.93 36.30 48.87
C VAL A 855 1.56 37.24 47.85
N PRO A 856 1.65 36.90 46.54
CA PRO A 856 2.16 37.82 45.53
C PRO A 856 1.46 39.18 45.56
N LEU A 857 2.23 40.25 45.40
CA LEU A 857 1.77 41.63 45.46
C LEU A 857 0.70 41.91 44.41
N THR A 858 0.80 41.31 43.22
CA THR A 858 -0.26 41.39 42.20
C THR A 858 -1.62 40.98 42.75
N ILE A 859 -1.68 39.94 43.59
CA ILE A 859 -2.93 39.39 44.13
C ILE A 859 -3.40 40.16 45.36
N ALA A 860 -2.47 40.66 46.17
CA ALA A 860 -2.79 41.52 47.30
C ALA A 860 -3.35 42.90 46.86
N GLU A 861 -2.99 43.36 45.66
CA GLU A 861 -3.42 44.64 45.08
C GLU A 861 -4.61 44.52 44.12
N MET A 862 -5.07 43.30 43.79
CA MET A 862 -6.22 43.06 42.93
C MET A 862 -7.50 43.67 43.51
N SER A 863 -8.27 44.37 42.66
CA SER A 863 -9.58 44.89 43.03
C SER A 863 -10.64 43.78 43.02
N GLY A 864 -11.82 44.04 43.56
CA GLY A 864 -12.91 43.05 43.61
C GLY A 864 -13.33 42.49 42.24
N SER A 865 -13.16 43.26 41.15
CA SER A 865 -13.40 42.77 39.78
C SER A 865 -12.29 41.88 39.25
N ASP A 866 -11.03 42.13 39.64
CA ASP A 866 -9.89 41.34 39.16
C ASP A 866 -9.91 39.94 39.79
N VAL A 867 -10.27 39.85 41.08
CA VAL A 867 -10.42 38.55 41.76
C VAL A 867 -11.60 37.76 41.21
N ALA A 868 -12.67 38.43 40.79
CA ALA A 868 -13.80 37.77 40.15
C ALA A 868 -13.39 37.12 38.82
N HIS A 869 -12.62 37.80 37.97
CA HIS A 869 -12.11 37.22 36.72
C HIS A 869 -11.16 36.05 36.94
N LEU A 870 -10.23 36.15 37.91
CA LEU A 870 -9.35 35.03 38.27
C LEU A 870 -10.14 33.79 38.69
N LEU A 871 -11.26 33.97 39.41
CA LEU A 871 -12.10 32.86 39.83
C LEU A 871 -12.90 32.26 38.67
N GLU A 872 -13.34 33.07 37.71
CA GLU A 872 -13.94 32.57 36.46
C GLU A 872 -12.92 31.72 35.66
N ASP A 873 -11.66 32.14 35.58
CA ASP A 873 -10.59 31.37 34.93
C ASP A 873 -10.30 30.05 35.67
N ILE A 874 -10.23 30.09 37.01
CA ILE A 874 -10.06 28.89 37.84
C ILE A 874 -11.25 27.94 37.65
N ASP A 875 -12.47 28.44 37.68
CA ASP A 875 -13.68 27.62 37.49
C ASP A 875 -13.71 27.00 36.09
N GLY A 876 -13.39 27.79 35.05
CA GLY A 876 -13.28 27.32 33.68
C GLY A 876 -12.24 26.20 33.53
N TYR A 877 -11.05 26.37 34.12
CA TYR A 877 -9.99 25.36 34.12
C TYR A 877 -10.41 24.08 34.85
N LEU A 878 -11.01 24.19 36.04
CA LEU A 878 -11.51 23.05 36.81
C LEU A 878 -12.61 22.31 36.05
N CYS A 879 -13.50 23.04 35.37
CA CYS A 879 -14.53 22.48 34.51
C CYS A 879 -13.92 21.72 33.32
N GLU A 880 -12.92 22.28 32.64
CA GLU A 880 -12.24 21.61 31.53
C GLU A 880 -11.53 20.33 31.97
N LEU A 881 -10.77 20.39 33.06
CA LEU A 881 -10.08 19.24 33.63
C LEU A 881 -11.06 18.16 34.07
N GLY A 882 -12.09 18.52 34.85
CA GLY A 882 -13.07 17.57 35.34
C GLY A 882 -13.90 16.94 34.21
N ALA A 883 -14.20 17.69 33.14
CA ALA A 883 -14.94 17.19 31.99
C ALA A 883 -14.08 16.44 30.96
N ALA A 884 -12.75 16.43 31.12
CA ALA A 884 -11.84 15.72 30.23
C ALA A 884 -12.19 14.22 30.18
N GLN A 885 -12.17 13.65 28.98
CA GLN A 885 -12.44 12.22 28.80
C GLN A 885 -11.14 11.44 28.95
N ILE A 886 -11.14 10.50 29.89
CA ILE A 886 -10.02 9.60 30.16
C ILE A 886 -10.50 8.14 30.06
N ARG A 887 -9.53 7.22 30.04
CA ARG A 887 -9.81 5.78 30.02
C ARG A 887 -10.08 5.29 31.44
N ASP A 888 -11.17 4.58 31.65
CA ASP A 888 -11.50 3.88 32.89
C ASP A 888 -11.03 2.41 32.84
N GLY A 889 -9.72 2.23 32.69
CA GLY A 889 -9.10 0.90 32.57
C GLY A 889 -8.77 0.48 31.13
N LEU A 890 -8.95 -0.82 30.83
CA LEU A 890 -8.56 -1.45 29.57
C LEU A 890 -9.74 -2.23 28.97
N HIS A 891 -9.75 -2.39 27.65
CA HIS A 891 -10.69 -3.29 26.98
C HIS A 891 -10.27 -4.75 27.16
N THR A 892 -11.23 -5.67 27.29
CA THR A 892 -11.02 -7.12 27.19
C THR A 892 -11.82 -7.66 26.01
N LEU A 893 -11.17 -8.37 25.09
CA LEU A 893 -11.77 -8.75 23.81
C LEU A 893 -13.09 -9.54 23.99
N GLY A 894 -14.13 -9.10 23.30
CA GLY A 894 -15.46 -9.74 23.36
C GLY A 894 -16.22 -9.49 24.67
N LEU A 895 -15.83 -8.49 25.46
CA LEU A 895 -16.61 -7.96 26.58
C LEU A 895 -16.94 -6.47 26.32
N PRO A 896 -18.21 -6.10 26.18
CA PRO A 896 -18.59 -4.68 26.18
C PRO A 896 -18.40 -4.06 27.58
N PRO A 897 -18.33 -2.72 27.70
CA PRO A 897 -18.41 -2.05 29.00
C PRO A 897 -19.61 -2.54 29.82
N GLN A 898 -19.45 -2.70 31.14
CA GLN A 898 -20.47 -3.19 32.05
C GLN A 898 -20.59 -2.29 33.28
N GLY A 899 -21.70 -2.38 34.01
CA GLY A 899 -21.93 -1.58 35.22
C GLY A 899 -21.86 -0.08 34.92
N GLU A 900 -21.18 0.67 35.79
CA GLU A 900 -21.00 2.14 35.69
C GLU A 900 -20.23 2.57 34.43
N GLN A 901 -19.39 1.68 33.88
CA GLN A 901 -18.60 2.00 32.68
C GLN A 901 -19.45 2.15 31.42
N LEU A 902 -20.61 1.48 31.36
CA LEU A 902 -21.48 1.54 30.19
C LEU A 902 -22.17 2.91 30.06
N PRO A 903 -22.85 3.46 31.09
CA PRO A 903 -23.39 4.81 31.05
C PRO A 903 -22.34 5.88 30.73
N GLU A 904 -21.16 5.81 31.34
CA GLU A 904 -20.09 6.80 31.07
C GLU A 904 -19.57 6.70 29.64
N MET A 905 -19.39 5.50 29.10
CA MET A 905 -19.04 5.31 27.69
C MET A 905 -20.13 5.85 26.76
N LEU A 906 -21.41 5.62 27.06
CA LEU A 906 -22.54 6.14 26.27
C LEU A 906 -22.60 7.68 26.32
N ARG A 907 -22.31 8.26 27.49
CA ARG A 907 -22.20 9.71 27.65
C ARG A 907 -21.04 10.27 26.81
N ALA A 908 -19.90 9.60 26.79
CA ALA A 908 -18.76 9.98 25.96
C ALA A 908 -19.14 9.97 24.46
N LEU A 909 -19.79 8.90 24.00
CA LEU A 909 -20.22 8.73 22.60
C LEU A 909 -21.29 9.74 22.17
N THR A 910 -22.15 10.20 23.09
CA THR A 910 -23.22 11.16 22.80
C THR A 910 -22.80 12.61 23.00
N ARG A 911 -21.55 12.89 23.38
CA ARG A 911 -21.06 14.26 23.58
C ARG A 911 -21.05 15.09 22.29
N LEU A 912 -20.76 14.46 21.15
CA LEU A 912 -20.67 15.11 19.84
C LEU A 912 -21.92 14.83 19.00
N GLY A 913 -22.22 15.71 18.04
CA GLY A 913 -23.29 15.47 17.09
C GLY A 913 -22.97 14.31 16.15
N ASN A 914 -23.96 13.48 15.84
CA ASN A 914 -23.83 12.40 14.86
C ASN A 914 -24.27 12.89 13.49
N ALA A 915 -23.36 12.85 12.51
CA ALA A 915 -23.68 13.15 11.11
C ALA A 915 -24.36 11.94 10.46
N GLY A 916 -25.62 12.11 10.05
CA GLY A 916 -26.36 11.14 9.23
C GLY A 916 -27.06 11.84 8.07
N GLU A 917 -27.33 11.13 6.97
CA GLU A 917 -27.86 11.72 5.72
C GLU A 917 -29.27 12.32 5.84
N ARG A 918 -30.04 12.00 6.90
CA ARG A 918 -31.45 12.39 7.00
C ARG A 918 -31.80 13.35 8.13
N ASP A 919 -31.05 13.40 9.22
CA ASP A 919 -31.16 14.40 10.29
C ASP A 919 -29.90 14.32 11.16
N SER A 920 -29.17 15.43 11.34
CA SER A 920 -28.05 15.48 12.27
C SER A 920 -28.57 15.43 13.70
N VAL A 921 -28.28 14.37 14.45
CA VAL A 921 -28.64 14.29 15.87
C VAL A 921 -27.62 15.13 16.65
N PRO A 922 -28.02 16.19 17.36
CA PRO A 922 -27.08 17.00 18.14
C PRO A 922 -26.48 16.18 19.28
N GLY A 923 -25.30 16.58 19.75
CA GLY A 923 -24.73 16.00 20.96
C GLY A 923 -25.64 16.26 22.16
N LEU A 924 -25.63 15.36 23.15
CA LEU A 924 -26.49 15.41 24.34
C LEU A 924 -26.39 16.76 25.07
N HIS A 925 -25.17 17.30 25.20
CA HIS A 925 -24.95 18.60 25.84
C HIS A 925 -25.50 19.77 24.99
N ALA A 926 -25.43 19.67 23.66
CA ALA A 926 -25.99 20.69 22.77
C ALA A 926 -27.51 20.70 22.83
N GLY A 927 -28.14 19.51 22.83
CA GLY A 927 -29.59 19.39 23.03
C GLY A 927 -30.04 19.90 24.40
N LEU A 928 -29.27 19.66 25.46
CA LEU A 928 -29.57 20.21 26.78
C LEU A 928 -29.46 21.74 26.82
N ALA A 929 -28.42 22.30 26.20
CA ALA A 929 -28.24 23.75 26.11
C ALA A 929 -29.44 24.40 25.38
N GLU A 930 -29.90 23.81 24.28
CA GLU A 930 -31.05 24.30 23.52
C GLU A 930 -32.34 24.33 24.36
N VAL A 931 -32.61 23.27 25.15
CA VAL A 931 -33.77 23.22 26.07
C VAL A 931 -33.72 24.33 27.12
N LEU A 932 -32.52 24.77 27.50
CA LEU A 932 -32.29 25.85 28.46
C LEU A 932 -32.25 27.24 27.81
N GLY A 933 -32.49 27.36 26.50
CA GLY A 933 -32.39 28.64 25.78
C GLY A 933 -30.95 29.10 25.53
N LEU A 934 -29.97 28.22 25.72
CA LEU A 934 -28.54 28.50 25.60
C LEU A 934 -27.95 27.87 24.33
N THR A 935 -26.72 28.26 23.99
CA THR A 935 -25.97 27.66 22.86
C THR A 935 -24.66 27.09 23.39
N LEU A 936 -24.37 25.81 23.10
CA LEU A 936 -23.18 25.13 23.61
C LEU A 936 -21.87 25.83 23.19
N GLU A 937 -21.80 26.36 21.97
CA GLU A 937 -20.64 27.11 21.47
C GLU A 937 -20.31 28.32 22.37
N LYS A 938 -21.32 29.11 22.75
CA LYS A 938 -21.14 30.25 23.66
C LYS A 938 -20.64 29.84 25.04
N LEU A 939 -21.10 28.69 25.55
CA LEU A 939 -20.67 28.18 26.85
C LEU A 939 -19.23 27.65 26.82
N LEU A 940 -18.74 27.19 25.67
CA LEU A 940 -17.38 26.70 25.49
C LEU A 940 -16.38 27.79 25.13
N ASP A 941 -16.82 28.88 24.49
CA ASP A 941 -15.96 30.02 24.14
C ASP A 941 -15.47 30.79 25.38
N LYS A 942 -16.29 30.81 26.44
CA LYS A 942 -16.01 31.51 27.70
C LYS A 942 -16.42 30.66 28.91
N PRO A 943 -15.67 29.57 29.19
CA PRO A 943 -15.94 28.73 30.34
C PRO A 943 -15.75 29.54 31.63
N GLY A 944 -16.67 29.40 32.59
CA GLY A 944 -16.65 30.15 33.85
C GLY A 944 -17.30 31.54 33.81
N GLU A 945 -17.54 32.14 32.62
CA GLU A 945 -18.19 33.45 32.52
C GLU A 945 -19.63 33.40 33.06
N ARG A 946 -19.97 34.35 33.94
CA ARG A 946 -21.32 34.47 34.49
C ARG A 946 -22.34 34.80 33.40
N LEU A 947 -23.36 33.96 33.27
CA LEU A 947 -24.51 34.23 32.42
C LEU A 947 -25.37 35.36 33.01
N GLN A 948 -25.54 36.47 32.29
CA GLN A 948 -26.44 37.56 32.70
C GLN A 948 -27.91 37.09 32.71
N GLU A 949 -28.71 37.53 33.69
CA GLU A 949 -30.15 37.16 33.81
C GLU A 949 -30.98 37.50 32.55
N SER A 950 -30.53 38.43 31.71
CA SER A 950 -31.15 38.81 30.43
C SER A 950 -30.92 37.80 29.29
N ALA A 951 -30.10 36.77 29.52
CA ALA A 951 -29.77 35.72 28.56
C ALA A 951 -30.57 34.41 28.75
N ARG A 952 -31.57 34.39 29.63
CA ARG A 952 -32.53 33.28 29.83
C ARG A 952 -33.89 33.56 29.21
#